data_AF-A0A847GX24-F1
#
_entry.id   AF-A0A847GX24-F1
#
_cell.length_a   1.000
_cell.length_b   1.000
_cell.length_c   1.000
_cell.angle_alpha   90.00
_cell.angle_beta   90.00
_cell.angle_gamma   90.00
#
_symmetry.space_group_name_H-M   'P 1'
#
loop_
_entity.id
_entity.type
_entity.pdbx_description
1 polymer ?
#
loop_
_entity_poly.entity_id
_entity_poly.type
_entity_poly.pdbx_seq_one_letter_code
_entity_poly.pdbx_strand_id
1 'polypeptide(L)'
;MKWHCLLTPAIVVALLTVPVRAGDWPQFRYNAGRTAASPHELPAELQLRWTRTLAAPRPAFPHEIRLGYDTSYEPVVLGRTMFVPSMVADSLTALDTETGAERWRFFAGGPVRFAPVAWEGNVYFVSDDGWLYCLNADDGSLRWKFRGLPEDRRERWVLGNGRLVSLFPARGGPVLADGVLYFAAGLWPTEGVFVHALDARSGKAVWSNTDSSRIPESNWDHGVGAEAGLTPQGYLAAVGDRLIVPCGTQLPAFLDLQTGRRHPYTMGWGGRLGLPKGCWFVAAIDKHLSHAGDLYDITRPSDERFPDAKPETRNFKPLLYPGGWTRLDIERANQRELDSFRQPVLTPGVMYESDGRIVARDLTQVTLQPRTAENIPPHRLKDEIPDNTGGVLRQLWELPSPLHVHIKAGNRLYAGAAGVVQAIDVTTDQTPKAVWQAALEGTPQRMLAADEKLFIVTAEGSILAFAAPQPGAGEPKRHTAPEAAPPAADAWTQKASEILNATGVREGYALVLGIERGRLVEELLRQSNLHLIAIDEDAAKVAALRDRLHLAGLYGTRASVLAGDPVTFPLPPYLADLVVSERPDDLEAAEHRQLATAVFHTLRPYGGQACVWGLLADRGGIEEIVQDAAFPGASVRETNGFVLLARSGPLPGAADWSHADANAASTGASEDGLRAPKALLWFDAAQRWHKFPGQNQIRVVGGRVVLLEQDMLRATDVYTGRQLWETPLSDDPLDRRRIRYTRHRQWGPPPSLSPATELVAVQDAIYLSYGRRCRVFDPATGQSTGSIELPEDLTAPWANLRVSGEHLVGSSDRHVLSVNRRTGQLLWRVEAARPALYLAVGGNKVLCAELANPQRGEDETRDGSIFALDLATGQRLWQRAGGATLRYSALLDIVVTPTAFYRGSDGEPVTQQPSPPGTRWVLLGGGLPKAGLPGRIAGPKLLTGTDETLLVYDLPSAQPVGKPLQWVRRGCTGTRASTHLLTTRYCGTSAWIDLDSREITPFLGIRPGCSVNNNLYPANGVMNMPNLTGGCTCNYAPVSAACVPSDVVERVGAE
;
A
#
# COMPACT_ATOMS: atom_id res chain seq x y z
N MET A 1 73.85 -54.10 23.47
CA MET A 1 74.35 -52.74 23.11
C MET A 1 73.97 -52.50 21.65
N LYS A 2 73.00 -51.60 21.36
CA LYS A 2 73.20 -50.19 20.90
C LYS A 2 73.66 -50.13 19.42
N TRP A 3 73.07 -49.46 18.41
CA TRP A 3 71.93 -48.54 18.21
C TRP A 3 71.45 -48.59 16.72
N HIS A 4 70.22 -48.12 16.54
CA HIS A 4 69.38 -47.70 15.39
C HIS A 4 69.97 -47.41 13.99
N CYS A 5 69.17 -47.69 12.95
CA CYS A 5 68.59 -46.68 12.03
C CYS A 5 67.61 -47.32 11.02
N LEU A 6 66.32 -46.97 11.12
CA LEU A 6 65.29 -47.22 10.10
C LEU A 6 65.13 -45.93 9.27
N LEU A 7 65.34 -46.03 7.96
CA LEU A 7 65.07 -44.98 6.97
C LEU A 7 63.63 -45.15 6.45
N THR A 8 62.73 -44.25 6.81
CA THR A 8 61.44 -44.01 6.14
C THR A 8 61.61 -42.97 5.02
N PRO A 9 60.95 -43.12 3.85
CA PRO A 9 60.94 -42.05 2.85
C PRO A 9 59.92 -40.97 3.27
N ALA A 10 60.39 -39.73 3.36
CA ALA A 10 59.52 -38.57 3.52
C ALA A 10 58.89 -38.23 2.17
N ILE A 11 57.60 -38.52 2.01
CA ILE A 11 56.77 -37.93 0.95
C ILE A 11 56.46 -36.49 1.37
N VAL A 12 57.13 -35.53 0.75
CA VAL A 12 56.75 -34.11 0.84
C VAL A 12 55.53 -33.90 -0.05
N VAL A 13 54.33 -33.93 0.55
CA VAL A 13 53.13 -33.41 -0.10
C VAL A 13 53.21 -31.89 -0.06
N ALA A 14 53.68 -31.27 -1.15
CA ALA A 14 53.47 -29.86 -1.36
C ALA A 14 51.97 -29.63 -1.59
N LEU A 15 51.26 -29.17 -0.56
CA LEU A 15 49.91 -28.63 -0.68
C LEU A 15 49.99 -27.33 -1.52
N LEU A 16 49.97 -27.47 -2.84
CA LEU A 16 49.62 -26.36 -3.73
C LEU A 16 48.14 -26.06 -3.50
N THR A 17 47.86 -25.08 -2.64
CA THR A 17 46.54 -24.46 -2.58
C THR A 17 46.34 -23.70 -3.89
N VAL A 18 45.78 -24.38 -4.90
CA VAL A 18 45.27 -23.68 -6.09
C VAL A 18 44.12 -22.81 -5.59
N PRO A 19 44.18 -21.47 -5.74
CA PRO A 19 43.06 -20.62 -5.34
C PRO A 19 41.84 -21.07 -6.14
N VAL A 20 40.77 -21.45 -5.44
CA VAL A 20 39.49 -21.78 -6.07
C VAL A 20 38.94 -20.48 -6.62
N ARG A 21 38.97 -20.35 -7.95
CA ARG A 21 38.53 -19.16 -8.67
C ARG A 21 37.02 -18.98 -8.53
N ALA A 22 36.54 -17.73 -8.61
CA ALA A 22 35.11 -17.41 -8.56
C ALA A 22 34.27 -18.22 -9.54
N GLY A 23 33.44 -19.12 -9.01
CA GLY A 23 32.42 -19.89 -9.73
C GLY A 23 31.08 -19.14 -9.79
N ASP A 24 29.99 -19.87 -9.62
CA ASP A 24 28.63 -19.35 -9.74
C ASP A 24 28.19 -18.55 -8.51
N TRP A 25 27.22 -17.65 -8.72
CA TRP A 25 26.49 -16.96 -7.66
C TRP A 25 25.00 -17.22 -7.86
N PRO A 26 24.52 -18.44 -7.59
CA PRO A 26 23.25 -18.96 -8.10
C PRO A 26 22.02 -18.37 -7.41
N GLN A 27 22.17 -17.81 -6.21
CA GLN A 27 21.07 -17.29 -5.42
C GLN A 27 21.42 -15.90 -4.89
N PHE A 28 20.41 -15.10 -4.57
CA PHE A 28 20.64 -13.79 -3.96
C PHE A 28 21.43 -13.92 -2.66
N ARG A 29 22.48 -13.10 -2.55
CA ARG A 29 23.49 -13.19 -1.50
C ARG A 29 24.06 -14.61 -1.35
N TYR A 30 24.41 -15.20 -2.48
CA TYR A 30 25.19 -16.43 -2.68
C TYR A 30 24.43 -17.75 -2.45
N ASN A 31 23.75 -17.92 -1.31
CA ASN A 31 23.14 -19.18 -0.92
C ASN A 31 21.77 -19.03 -0.24
N ALA A 32 21.14 -20.16 0.12
CA ALA A 32 19.81 -20.19 0.74
C ALA A 32 19.74 -19.44 2.08
N GLY A 33 20.87 -19.30 2.78
CA GLY A 33 21.00 -18.51 4.00
C GLY A 33 21.24 -17.01 3.76
N ARG A 34 21.39 -16.57 2.51
CA ARG A 34 21.59 -15.15 2.14
C ARG A 34 22.87 -14.53 2.72
N THR A 35 23.91 -15.35 2.89
CA THR A 35 25.15 -15.03 3.63
C THR A 35 26.00 -13.91 3.01
N ALA A 36 25.90 -13.70 1.69
CA ALA A 36 26.76 -12.82 0.90
C ALA A 36 28.26 -13.12 1.02
N ALA A 37 28.61 -14.35 1.36
CA ALA A 37 29.99 -14.80 1.47
C ALA A 37 30.21 -15.97 0.50
N SER A 38 30.99 -15.72 -0.54
CA SER A 38 31.50 -16.74 -1.44
C SER A 38 32.86 -17.24 -0.94
N PRO A 39 33.13 -18.55 -0.94
CA PRO A 39 34.44 -19.10 -0.62
C PRO A 39 35.46 -18.80 -1.73
N HIS A 40 35.00 -18.39 -2.91
CA HIS A 40 35.84 -18.21 -4.07
C HIS A 40 36.49 -16.83 -4.11
N GLU A 41 37.73 -16.78 -4.58
CA GLU A 41 38.51 -15.55 -4.67
C GLU A 41 38.37 -14.88 -6.05
N LEU A 42 38.39 -13.55 -6.05
CA LEU A 42 38.48 -12.72 -7.25
C LEU A 42 39.95 -12.34 -7.54
N PRO A 43 40.28 -12.00 -8.80
CA PRO A 43 41.59 -11.46 -9.15
C PRO A 43 42.06 -10.33 -8.21
N ALA A 44 43.37 -10.26 -7.97
CA ALA A 44 43.97 -9.24 -7.11
C ALA A 44 43.77 -7.82 -7.65
N GLU A 45 43.91 -7.67 -8.97
CA GLU A 45 43.65 -6.44 -9.69
C GLU A 45 42.37 -6.60 -10.51
N LEU A 46 41.55 -5.55 -10.49
CA LEU A 46 40.27 -5.50 -11.18
C LEU A 46 40.17 -4.20 -11.99
N GLN A 47 39.74 -4.31 -13.25
CA GLN A 47 39.52 -3.20 -14.17
C GLN A 47 38.09 -3.28 -14.74
N LEU A 48 37.45 -2.13 -14.89
CA LEU A 48 36.12 -2.03 -15.50
C LEU A 48 36.16 -2.57 -16.94
N ARG A 49 35.26 -3.51 -17.26
CA ARG A 49 35.15 -4.17 -18.57
C ARG A 49 33.98 -3.64 -19.38
N TRP A 50 32.83 -3.54 -18.74
CA TRP A 50 31.63 -3.04 -19.38
C TRP A 50 30.66 -2.43 -18.36
N THR A 51 29.78 -1.57 -18.86
CA THR A 51 28.64 -1.02 -18.11
C THR A 51 27.34 -1.26 -18.87
N ARG A 52 26.23 -1.43 -18.14
CA ARG A 52 24.88 -1.47 -18.70
C ARG A 52 23.95 -0.57 -17.90
N THR A 53 23.32 0.38 -18.56
CA THR A 53 22.33 1.27 -17.94
C THR A 53 20.93 0.72 -18.20
N LEU A 54 20.21 0.41 -17.12
CA LEU A 54 18.80 0.03 -17.15
C LEU A 54 17.95 1.22 -16.70
N ALA A 55 16.62 1.12 -16.87
CA ALA A 55 15.72 2.10 -16.30
C ALA A 55 15.86 2.15 -14.78
N ALA A 56 15.75 3.34 -14.19
CA ALA A 56 15.81 3.49 -12.74
C ALA A 56 14.75 2.62 -12.05
N PRO A 57 15.08 1.89 -10.97
CA PRO A 57 14.12 1.11 -10.20
C PRO A 57 12.90 1.94 -9.77
N ARG A 58 11.72 1.32 -9.81
CA ARG A 58 10.45 1.93 -9.35
C ARG A 58 9.85 1.04 -8.24
N PRO A 59 10.24 1.26 -6.97
CA PRO A 59 9.82 0.40 -5.87
C PRO A 59 8.32 0.38 -5.69
N ALA A 60 7.77 -0.76 -5.28
CA ALA A 60 6.37 -0.90 -4.91
C ALA A 60 6.01 -0.02 -3.71
N PHE A 61 6.94 0.16 -2.77
CA PHE A 61 6.76 0.89 -1.52
C PHE A 61 7.85 1.97 -1.33
N PRO A 62 7.85 3.05 -2.14
CA PRO A 62 8.95 4.01 -2.19
C PRO A 62 9.13 4.84 -0.90
N HIS A 63 8.19 4.76 0.03
CA HIS A 63 8.21 5.51 1.30
C HIS A 63 8.28 4.61 2.53
N GLU A 64 8.43 3.28 2.38
CA GLU A 64 8.50 2.32 3.49
C GLU A 64 9.75 1.46 3.36
N ILE A 65 10.79 1.80 4.13
CA ILE A 65 12.07 1.11 4.08
C ILE A 65 11.96 -0.39 4.48
N ARG A 66 10.97 -0.76 5.30
CA ARG A 66 10.70 -2.17 5.66
C ARG A 66 10.19 -3.00 4.49
N LEU A 67 9.84 -2.36 3.38
CA LEU A 67 9.36 -2.97 2.15
C LEU A 67 10.25 -2.62 0.94
N GLY A 68 11.53 -2.29 1.18
CA GLY A 68 12.51 -1.92 0.14
C GLY A 68 13.11 -3.08 -0.66
N TYR A 69 12.38 -4.18 -0.89
CA TYR A 69 12.88 -5.39 -1.55
C TYR A 69 13.17 -5.22 -3.06
N ASP A 70 12.59 -4.19 -3.69
CA ASP A 70 12.70 -3.88 -5.12
C ASP A 70 13.30 -2.49 -5.37
N THR A 71 14.15 -2.02 -4.45
CA THR A 71 14.89 -0.75 -4.57
C THR A 71 16.06 -0.81 -5.53
N SER A 72 16.48 -2.01 -5.95
CA SER A 72 17.52 -2.26 -6.94
C SER A 72 17.27 -3.52 -7.74
N TYR A 73 17.95 -3.64 -8.87
CA TYR A 73 18.07 -4.91 -9.57
C TYR A 73 18.92 -5.90 -8.77
N GLU A 74 18.50 -7.16 -8.72
CA GLU A 74 19.11 -8.18 -7.87
C GLU A 74 19.51 -9.40 -8.70
N PRO A 75 20.60 -9.32 -9.49
CA PRO A 75 20.99 -10.38 -10.40
C PRO A 75 21.68 -11.56 -9.71
N VAL A 76 21.66 -12.71 -10.39
CA VAL A 76 22.43 -13.92 -10.04
C VAL A 76 23.22 -14.39 -11.25
N VAL A 77 24.24 -15.22 -11.04
CA VAL A 77 25.11 -15.72 -12.11
C VAL A 77 25.23 -17.24 -12.06
N LEU A 78 25.06 -17.88 -13.21
CA LEU A 78 25.32 -19.31 -13.45
C LEU A 78 26.23 -19.44 -14.68
N GLY A 79 27.41 -20.01 -14.50
CA GLY A 79 28.47 -20.03 -15.49
C GLY A 79 28.76 -18.63 -16.03
N ARG A 80 28.62 -18.47 -17.35
CA ARG A 80 28.88 -17.21 -18.07
C ARG A 80 27.62 -16.38 -18.33
N THR A 81 26.54 -16.66 -17.61
CA THR A 81 25.25 -15.98 -17.79
C THR A 81 24.83 -15.29 -16.50
N MET A 82 24.56 -13.99 -16.59
CA MET A 82 23.93 -13.21 -15.52
C MET A 82 22.43 -13.07 -15.80
N PHE A 83 21.59 -13.39 -14.83
CA PHE A 83 20.15 -13.21 -14.92
C PHE A 83 19.71 -11.99 -14.13
N VAL A 84 19.13 -11.01 -14.81
CA VAL A 84 18.71 -9.72 -14.26
C VAL A 84 17.19 -9.66 -14.23
N PRO A 85 16.55 -9.69 -13.03
CA PRO A 85 15.11 -9.47 -12.91
C PRO A 85 14.78 -8.00 -13.20
N SER A 86 13.55 -7.67 -13.61
CA SER A 86 13.12 -6.29 -13.78
C SER A 86 11.71 -6.04 -13.27
N MET A 87 11.60 -5.18 -12.25
CA MET A 87 10.34 -4.66 -11.73
C MET A 87 9.73 -3.56 -12.61
N VAL A 88 10.52 -3.02 -13.54
CA VAL A 88 10.11 -1.94 -14.45
C VAL A 88 9.61 -2.50 -15.77
N ALA A 89 10.29 -3.50 -16.33
CA ALA A 89 10.01 -4.07 -17.66
C ALA A 89 9.34 -5.46 -17.63
N ASP A 90 8.91 -5.93 -16.45
CA ASP A 90 8.25 -7.24 -16.24
C ASP A 90 9.02 -8.43 -16.83
N SER A 91 10.34 -8.38 -16.79
CA SER A 91 11.15 -9.34 -17.54
C SER A 91 12.28 -9.92 -16.71
N LEU A 92 12.68 -11.13 -17.04
CA LEU A 92 14.00 -11.67 -16.73
C LEU A 92 14.88 -11.58 -17.97
N THR A 93 16.04 -10.94 -17.86
CA THR A 93 17.00 -10.79 -18.96
C THR A 93 18.28 -11.55 -18.66
N ALA A 94 18.76 -12.35 -19.61
CA ALA A 94 20.07 -12.99 -19.53
C ALA A 94 21.13 -12.16 -20.24
N LEU A 95 22.25 -11.94 -19.56
CA LEU A 95 23.40 -11.21 -20.06
C LEU A 95 24.63 -12.11 -20.09
N ASP A 96 25.43 -11.95 -21.12
CA ASP A 96 26.78 -12.50 -21.17
C ASP A 96 27.67 -11.76 -20.16
N THR A 97 28.29 -12.51 -19.24
CA THR A 97 29.13 -11.95 -18.16
C THR A 97 30.39 -11.27 -18.68
N GLU A 98 30.91 -11.67 -19.85
CA GLU A 98 32.14 -11.14 -20.43
C GLU A 98 31.91 -9.82 -21.16
N THR A 99 30.80 -9.70 -21.89
CA THR A 99 30.55 -8.60 -22.82
C THR A 99 29.43 -7.67 -22.38
N GLY A 100 28.57 -8.08 -21.45
CA GLY A 100 27.36 -7.36 -21.04
C GLY A 100 26.23 -7.40 -22.08
N ALA A 101 26.40 -8.16 -23.17
CA ALA A 101 25.41 -8.28 -24.23
C ALA A 101 24.21 -9.12 -23.78
N GLU A 102 23.01 -8.74 -24.23
CA GLU A 102 21.79 -9.52 -24.03
C GLU A 102 21.86 -10.81 -24.84
N ARG A 103 21.64 -11.94 -24.15
CA ARG A 103 21.56 -13.28 -24.77
C ARG A 103 20.11 -13.61 -25.13
N TRP A 104 19.22 -13.44 -24.16
CA TRP A 104 17.79 -13.65 -24.30
C TRP A 104 17.02 -12.85 -23.26
N ARG A 105 15.71 -12.73 -23.47
CA ARG A 105 14.78 -12.09 -22.55
C ARG A 105 13.46 -12.84 -22.51
N PHE A 106 12.88 -12.91 -21.31
CA PHE A 106 11.56 -13.46 -21.08
C PHE A 106 10.67 -12.42 -20.39
N PHE A 107 9.48 -12.17 -20.91
CA PHE A 107 8.48 -11.28 -20.29
C PHE A 107 7.43 -12.08 -19.52
N ALA A 108 7.27 -11.75 -18.24
CA ALA A 108 6.15 -12.18 -17.41
C ALA A 108 4.91 -11.29 -17.64
N GLY A 109 3.78 -11.64 -17.01
CA GLY A 109 2.55 -10.85 -17.02
C GLY A 109 2.57 -9.66 -16.05
N GLY A 110 3.64 -9.50 -15.25
CA GLY A 110 3.75 -8.44 -14.27
C GLY A 110 5.16 -8.30 -13.69
N PRO A 111 5.37 -7.32 -12.79
CA PRO A 111 6.68 -6.99 -12.22
C PRO A 111 7.48 -8.20 -11.72
N VAL A 112 8.74 -8.33 -12.13
CA VAL A 112 9.68 -9.31 -11.57
C VAL A 112 10.54 -8.60 -10.52
N ARG A 113 10.14 -8.71 -9.26
CA ARG A 113 10.69 -7.88 -8.16
C ARG A 113 11.85 -8.50 -7.41
N PHE A 114 11.89 -9.83 -7.36
CA PHE A 114 12.85 -10.56 -6.56
C PHE A 114 13.94 -11.14 -7.43
N ALA A 115 15.13 -11.26 -6.85
CA ALA A 115 16.22 -12.02 -7.43
C ALA A 115 15.77 -13.44 -7.85
N PRO A 116 16.18 -13.89 -9.04
CA PRO A 116 15.99 -15.27 -9.45
C PRO A 116 16.87 -16.23 -8.63
N VAL A 117 16.64 -17.53 -8.83
CA VAL A 117 17.49 -18.62 -8.37
C VAL A 117 17.95 -19.39 -9.61
N ALA A 118 19.22 -19.73 -9.72
CA ALA A 118 19.75 -20.54 -10.81
C ALA A 118 20.29 -21.87 -10.26
N TRP A 119 19.89 -22.99 -10.86
CA TRP A 119 20.35 -24.31 -10.44
C TRP A 119 20.21 -25.31 -11.58
N GLU A 120 21.30 -26.03 -11.87
CA GLU A 120 21.39 -27.10 -12.87
C GLU A 120 20.84 -26.73 -14.26
N GLY A 121 21.30 -25.60 -14.82
CA GLY A 121 20.88 -25.15 -16.15
C GLY A 121 19.45 -24.62 -16.21
N ASN A 122 18.82 -24.36 -15.06
CA ASN A 122 17.53 -23.69 -14.96
C ASN A 122 17.66 -22.38 -14.20
N VAL A 123 16.76 -21.44 -14.50
CA VAL A 123 16.56 -20.22 -13.73
C VAL A 123 15.10 -20.07 -13.32
N TYR A 124 14.88 -19.81 -12.04
CA TYR A 124 13.58 -19.71 -11.39
C TYR A 124 13.34 -18.29 -10.91
N PHE A 125 12.14 -17.75 -11.15
CA PHE A 125 11.79 -16.42 -10.66
C PHE A 125 10.29 -16.27 -10.45
N VAL A 126 9.91 -15.37 -9.56
CA VAL A 126 8.51 -15.04 -9.24
C VAL A 126 8.12 -13.70 -9.85
N SER A 127 6.84 -13.55 -10.17
CA SER A 127 6.28 -12.29 -10.68
C SER A 127 5.01 -11.88 -9.91
N ASP A 128 4.74 -10.59 -9.90
CA ASP A 128 3.48 -10.01 -9.43
C ASP A 128 2.26 -10.51 -10.24
N ASP A 129 2.46 -11.19 -11.37
CA ASP A 129 1.39 -11.92 -12.06
C ASP A 129 0.91 -13.18 -11.32
N GLY A 130 1.56 -13.59 -10.22
CA GLY A 130 1.17 -14.71 -9.36
C GLY A 130 1.79 -16.07 -9.74
N TRP A 131 2.75 -16.09 -10.69
CA TRP A 131 3.46 -17.29 -11.10
C TRP A 131 4.88 -17.35 -10.53
N LEU A 132 5.33 -18.58 -10.27
CA LEU A 132 6.74 -18.96 -10.27
C LEU A 132 7.07 -19.59 -11.63
N TYR A 133 8.08 -19.08 -12.31
CA TYR A 133 8.54 -19.55 -13.61
C TYR A 133 9.84 -20.34 -13.48
N CYS A 134 10.01 -21.38 -14.30
CA CYS A 134 11.27 -22.07 -14.55
C CYS A 134 11.61 -21.98 -16.03
N LEU A 135 12.75 -21.34 -16.34
CA LEU A 135 13.27 -21.24 -17.69
C LEU A 135 14.55 -22.04 -17.84
N ASN A 136 14.82 -22.48 -19.07
CA ASN A 136 16.14 -22.91 -19.46
C ASN A 136 17.13 -21.72 -19.35
N ALA A 137 18.25 -21.93 -18.66
CA ALA A 137 19.26 -20.91 -18.44
C ALA A 137 19.96 -20.45 -19.73
N ASP A 138 20.04 -21.31 -20.75
CA ASP A 138 20.82 -21.06 -21.96
C ASP A 138 20.06 -20.24 -23.00
N ASP A 139 18.76 -20.50 -23.18
CA ASP A 139 17.93 -19.90 -24.25
C ASP A 139 16.67 -19.17 -23.75
N GLY A 140 16.36 -19.22 -22.46
CA GLY A 140 15.19 -18.55 -21.88
C GLY A 140 13.85 -19.23 -22.16
N SER A 141 13.85 -20.42 -22.76
CA SER A 141 12.63 -21.18 -23.03
C SER A 141 11.94 -21.61 -21.73
N LEU A 142 10.61 -21.48 -21.70
CA LEU A 142 9.79 -21.89 -20.55
C LEU A 142 9.80 -23.42 -20.43
N ARG A 143 10.26 -23.94 -19.28
CA ARG A 143 10.23 -25.38 -18.97
C ARG A 143 8.95 -25.75 -18.22
N TRP A 144 8.64 -25.00 -17.18
CA TRP A 144 7.40 -25.14 -16.42
C TRP A 144 7.10 -23.84 -15.66
N LYS A 145 5.87 -23.70 -15.18
CA LYS A 145 5.46 -22.63 -14.25
C LYS A 145 4.46 -23.18 -13.24
N PHE A 146 4.42 -22.58 -12.05
CA PHE A 146 3.54 -22.97 -10.96
C PHE A 146 2.72 -21.77 -10.49
N ARG A 147 1.39 -21.91 -10.40
CA ARG A 147 0.48 -20.86 -9.94
C ARG A 147 0.55 -20.81 -8.42
N GLY A 148 0.86 -19.65 -7.84
CA GLY A 148 0.87 -19.49 -6.38
C GLY A 148 -0.51 -19.51 -5.73
N LEU A 149 -1.58 -19.45 -6.54
CA LEU A 149 -2.96 -19.61 -6.11
C LEU A 149 -3.35 -21.10 -6.17
N PRO A 150 -3.91 -21.70 -5.11
CA PRO A 150 -4.48 -23.05 -5.15
C PRO A 150 -5.58 -23.24 -6.21
N GLU A 151 -5.72 -24.47 -6.72
CA GLU A 151 -6.64 -24.80 -7.82
C GLU A 151 -8.13 -24.56 -7.50
N ASP A 152 -8.51 -24.61 -6.22
CA ASP A 152 -9.88 -24.36 -5.74
C ASP A 152 -10.22 -22.86 -5.65
N ARG A 153 -9.26 -21.98 -5.93
CA ARG A 153 -9.44 -20.54 -5.91
C ARG A 153 -9.44 -19.95 -7.30
N ARG A 154 -10.26 -18.93 -7.47
CA ARG A 154 -10.40 -18.22 -8.74
C ARG A 154 -9.41 -17.07 -8.85
N GLU A 155 -8.80 -16.95 -10.03
CA GLU A 155 -7.92 -15.83 -10.33
C GLU A 155 -8.66 -14.49 -10.29
N ARG A 156 -7.98 -13.47 -9.76
CA ARG A 156 -8.47 -12.10 -9.67
C ARG A 156 -7.34 -11.16 -10.01
N TRP A 157 -7.56 -10.23 -10.93
CA TRP A 157 -6.63 -9.13 -11.17
C TRP A 157 -7.13 -7.85 -10.53
N VAL A 158 -6.19 -7.01 -10.12
CA VAL A 158 -6.42 -5.70 -9.49
C VAL A 158 -5.38 -4.70 -9.96
N LEU A 159 -5.67 -3.40 -9.80
CA LEU A 159 -4.62 -2.38 -9.87
C LEU A 159 -3.84 -2.37 -8.54
N GLY A 160 -2.57 -2.76 -8.61
CA GLY A 160 -1.61 -2.70 -7.51
C GLY A 160 -0.46 -1.76 -7.86
N ASN A 161 -0.32 -0.66 -7.12
CA ASN A 161 0.71 0.36 -7.34
C ASN A 161 0.71 0.90 -8.79
N GLY A 162 -0.48 1.15 -9.34
CA GLY A 162 -0.69 1.67 -10.70
C GLY A 162 -0.48 0.65 -11.83
N ARG A 163 -0.38 -0.65 -11.51
CA ARG A 163 -0.16 -1.71 -12.50
C ARG A 163 -1.18 -2.82 -12.33
N LEU A 164 -1.62 -3.41 -13.44
CA LEU A 164 -2.48 -4.58 -13.41
C LEU A 164 -1.66 -5.79 -12.94
N VAL A 165 -2.02 -6.37 -11.79
CA VAL A 165 -1.32 -7.50 -11.14
C VAL A 165 -2.33 -8.52 -10.64
N SER A 166 -1.88 -9.74 -10.34
CA SER A 166 -2.72 -10.71 -9.63
C SER A 166 -3.02 -10.20 -8.22
N LEU A 167 -4.21 -10.52 -7.71
CA LEU A 167 -4.57 -10.36 -6.30
C LEU A 167 -3.70 -11.23 -5.38
N PHE A 168 -3.10 -12.29 -5.95
CA PHE A 168 -2.20 -13.21 -5.28
C PHE A 168 -0.78 -13.09 -5.85
N PRO A 169 -0.15 -11.90 -5.79
CA PRO A 169 1.17 -11.70 -6.40
C PRO A 169 2.20 -12.57 -5.65
N ALA A 170 3.16 -13.12 -6.38
CA ALA A 170 4.23 -13.91 -5.77
C ALA A 170 5.33 -12.98 -5.23
N ARG A 171 5.17 -12.56 -3.96
CA ARG A 171 6.06 -11.60 -3.26
C ARG A 171 6.90 -12.19 -2.12
N GLY A 172 6.85 -13.50 -1.92
CA GLY A 172 7.89 -14.23 -1.21
C GLY A 172 8.95 -14.70 -2.20
N GLY A 173 10.06 -13.96 -2.30
CA GLY A 173 11.14 -14.24 -3.25
C GLY A 173 11.68 -15.67 -3.11
N PRO A 174 11.99 -16.36 -4.23
CA PRO A 174 12.32 -17.77 -4.20
C PRO A 174 13.62 -18.05 -3.44
N VAL A 175 13.69 -19.24 -2.83
CA VAL A 175 14.92 -19.80 -2.24
C VAL A 175 14.98 -21.29 -2.53
N LEU A 176 16.16 -21.80 -2.88
CA LEU A 176 16.38 -23.21 -3.17
C LEU A 176 17.30 -23.83 -2.12
N ALA A 177 16.85 -24.94 -1.53
CA ALA A 177 17.61 -25.77 -0.61
C ALA A 177 17.37 -27.24 -0.95
N ASP A 178 18.45 -28.01 -1.09
CA ASP A 178 18.43 -29.46 -1.31
C ASP A 178 17.52 -29.92 -2.47
N GLY A 179 17.54 -29.18 -3.59
CA GLY A 179 16.74 -29.49 -4.78
C GLY A 179 15.25 -29.12 -4.67
N VAL A 180 14.83 -28.51 -3.57
CA VAL A 180 13.46 -28.02 -3.34
C VAL A 180 13.46 -26.49 -3.37
N LEU A 181 12.50 -25.93 -4.12
CA LEU A 181 12.30 -24.51 -4.31
C LEU A 181 11.11 -24.03 -3.46
N TYR A 182 11.33 -22.98 -2.67
CA TYR A 182 10.33 -22.41 -1.77
C TYR A 182 10.01 -20.98 -2.19
N PHE A 183 8.73 -20.62 -2.19
CA PHE A 183 8.26 -19.25 -2.45
C PHE A 183 6.90 -19.01 -1.79
N ALA A 184 6.46 -17.77 -1.73
CA ALA A 184 5.13 -17.43 -1.20
C ALA A 184 4.36 -16.47 -2.13
N ALA A 185 3.04 -16.62 -2.13
CA ALA A 185 2.10 -15.84 -2.92
C ALA A 185 0.93 -15.34 -2.06
N GLY A 186 0.36 -14.21 -2.45
CA GLY A 186 -0.69 -13.53 -1.68
C GLY A 186 -0.14 -12.43 -0.78
N LEU A 187 -0.86 -11.31 -0.76
CA LEU A 187 -0.49 -10.11 -0.01
C LEU A 187 -1.49 -9.81 1.13
N TRP A 188 -2.76 -10.13 0.91
CA TRP A 188 -3.87 -9.76 1.77
C TRP A 188 -4.40 -11.00 2.48
N PRO A 189 -4.20 -11.15 3.80
CA PRO A 189 -4.66 -12.35 4.50
C PRO A 189 -6.17 -12.59 4.38
N THR A 190 -6.95 -11.52 4.28
CA THR A 190 -8.41 -11.59 4.03
C THR A 190 -8.74 -12.31 2.72
N GLU A 191 -7.88 -12.20 1.70
CA GLU A 191 -8.08 -12.77 0.35
C GLU A 191 -7.45 -14.16 0.24
N GLY A 192 -6.27 -14.35 0.81
CA GLY A 192 -5.53 -15.62 0.79
C GLY A 192 -4.03 -15.41 0.71
N VAL A 193 -3.28 -16.26 1.41
CA VAL A 193 -1.82 -16.25 1.49
C VAL A 193 -1.32 -17.68 1.56
N PHE A 194 -0.33 -17.97 0.72
CA PHE A 194 0.12 -19.33 0.45
C PHE A 194 1.64 -19.40 0.46
N VAL A 195 2.19 -20.49 1.01
CA VAL A 195 3.63 -20.79 0.96
C VAL A 195 3.79 -22.17 0.34
N HIS A 196 4.68 -22.31 -0.63
CA HIS A 196 4.83 -23.53 -1.40
C HIS A 196 6.26 -24.06 -1.33
N ALA A 197 6.39 -25.39 -1.41
CA ALA A 197 7.62 -26.08 -1.70
C ALA A 197 7.43 -26.94 -2.95
N LEU A 198 8.31 -26.79 -3.93
CA LEU A 198 8.25 -27.49 -5.20
C LEU A 198 9.55 -28.26 -5.45
N ASP A 199 9.46 -29.45 -6.04
CA ASP A 199 10.62 -30.11 -6.61
C ASP A 199 11.17 -29.24 -7.75
N ALA A 200 12.43 -28.81 -7.65
CA ALA A 200 12.98 -27.82 -8.58
C ALA A 200 13.12 -28.35 -10.01
N ARG A 201 13.25 -29.67 -10.21
CA ARG A 201 13.35 -30.25 -11.55
C ARG A 201 12.00 -30.26 -12.26
N SER A 202 10.97 -30.78 -11.57
CA SER A 202 9.66 -31.06 -12.17
C SER A 202 8.62 -29.96 -11.98
N GLY A 203 8.82 -29.05 -11.03
CA GLY A 203 7.84 -28.02 -10.65
C GLY A 203 6.64 -28.57 -9.88
N LYS A 204 6.63 -29.86 -9.51
CA LYS A 204 5.55 -30.48 -8.74
C LYS A 204 5.62 -30.04 -7.28
N ALA A 205 4.47 -29.75 -6.68
CA ALA A 205 4.39 -29.42 -5.27
C ALA A 205 4.83 -30.62 -4.40
N VAL A 206 5.79 -30.38 -3.51
CA VAL A 206 6.13 -31.25 -2.39
C VAL A 206 5.11 -31.03 -1.28
N TRP A 207 4.84 -29.76 -0.96
CA TRP A 207 3.76 -29.34 -0.06
C TRP A 207 3.30 -27.92 -0.40
N SER A 208 2.10 -27.56 0.07
CA SER A 208 1.55 -26.21 0.00
C SER A 208 0.84 -25.88 1.31
N ASN A 209 1.29 -24.82 1.97
CA ASN A 209 0.66 -24.27 3.15
C ASN A 209 -0.41 -23.24 2.72
N THR A 210 -1.65 -23.52 3.05
CA THR A 210 -2.82 -22.67 2.70
C THR A 210 -3.57 -22.14 3.93
N ASP A 211 -3.04 -22.37 5.13
CA ASP A 211 -3.63 -21.93 6.40
C ASP A 211 -2.98 -20.66 6.97
N SER A 212 -1.94 -20.13 6.32
CA SER A 212 -1.21 -18.92 6.74
C SER A 212 -1.99 -17.61 6.57
N SER A 213 -3.14 -17.63 5.89
CA SER A 213 -4.03 -16.47 5.74
C SER A 213 -4.87 -16.18 7.00
N ARG A 214 -5.09 -17.18 7.86
CA ARG A 214 -5.85 -17.04 9.12
C ARG A 214 -5.19 -17.85 10.24
N ILE A 215 -4.51 -17.13 11.12
CA ILE A 215 -3.75 -17.65 12.25
C ILE A 215 -4.51 -17.28 13.53
N PRO A 216 -5.22 -18.23 14.17
CA PRO A 216 -5.90 -17.98 15.43
C PRO A 216 -4.88 -17.72 16.55
N GLU A 217 -5.30 -16.98 17.58
CA GLU A 217 -4.51 -16.70 18.78
C GLU A 217 -3.13 -16.06 18.53
N SER A 218 -2.95 -15.39 17.39
CA SER A 218 -1.76 -14.61 17.13
C SER A 218 -1.68 -13.41 18.08
N ASN A 219 -0.51 -13.13 18.63
CA ASN A 219 -0.30 -11.92 19.43
C ASN A 219 -0.29 -10.68 18.52
N TRP A 220 -1.13 -9.69 18.85
CA TRP A 220 -1.22 -8.41 18.14
C TRP A 220 -0.52 -7.25 18.86
N ASP A 221 -0.51 -6.10 18.17
CA ASP A 221 -0.27 -4.77 18.74
C ASP A 221 -0.99 -4.62 20.10
N HIS A 222 -0.25 -4.24 21.15
CA HIS A 222 -0.73 -4.15 22.54
C HIS A 222 -1.05 -5.45 23.30
N GLY A 223 -0.60 -6.62 22.84
CA GLY A 223 -0.66 -7.85 23.66
C GLY A 223 -2.06 -8.48 23.72
N VAL A 224 -2.81 -8.44 22.62
CA VAL A 224 -4.14 -9.05 22.51
C VAL A 224 -4.06 -10.22 21.55
N GLY A 225 -4.53 -11.40 21.95
CA GLY A 225 -4.66 -12.56 21.05
C GLY A 225 -5.87 -12.40 20.13
N ALA A 226 -5.65 -12.38 18.81
CA ALA A 226 -6.70 -12.33 17.79
C ALA A 226 -6.25 -13.05 16.49
N GLU A 227 -7.17 -13.23 15.54
CA GLU A 227 -6.87 -13.85 14.24
C GLU A 227 -5.98 -12.93 13.39
N ALA A 228 -4.78 -13.33 12.96
CA ALA A 228 -3.96 -12.60 11.98
C ALA A 228 -3.77 -13.42 10.69
N GLY A 229 -2.93 -12.94 9.78
CA GLY A 229 -2.33 -13.78 8.76
C GLY A 229 -1.05 -13.15 8.21
N LEU A 230 -0.26 -13.97 7.51
CA LEU A 230 1.04 -13.56 6.99
C LEU A 230 0.91 -12.55 5.86
N THR A 231 1.91 -11.69 5.66
CA THR A 231 1.98 -10.79 4.50
C THR A 231 3.33 -10.94 3.79
N PRO A 232 3.60 -12.11 3.18
CA PRO A 232 4.91 -12.48 2.68
C PRO A 232 5.40 -11.47 1.63
N GLN A 233 6.40 -10.68 2.04
CA GLN A 233 6.96 -9.57 1.26
C GLN A 233 8.43 -9.47 1.59
N GLY A 234 9.24 -10.24 0.87
CA GLY A 234 10.67 -10.30 1.13
C GLY A 234 11.35 -11.56 0.64
N TYR A 235 12.65 -11.62 0.91
CA TYR A 235 13.52 -12.70 0.47
C TYR A 235 13.54 -13.85 1.48
N LEU A 236 12.93 -14.99 1.13
CA LEU A 236 12.89 -16.17 2.01
C LEU A 236 14.30 -16.71 2.26
N ALA A 237 14.55 -17.27 3.43
CA ALA A 237 15.82 -17.95 3.72
C ALA A 237 15.56 -19.36 4.26
N ALA A 238 16.49 -20.26 4.01
CA ALA A 238 16.48 -21.61 4.59
C ALA A 238 17.76 -21.82 5.41
N VAL A 239 17.60 -22.35 6.62
CA VAL A 239 18.70 -22.70 7.52
C VAL A 239 18.28 -23.89 8.41
N GLY A 240 19.10 -24.94 8.44
CA GLY A 240 18.74 -26.18 9.13
C GLY A 240 17.42 -26.75 8.60
N ASP A 241 16.49 -27.03 9.50
CA ASP A 241 15.15 -27.55 9.22
C ASP A 241 14.08 -26.45 9.03
N ARG A 242 14.49 -25.19 8.85
CA ARG A 242 13.56 -24.05 8.89
C ARG A 242 13.55 -23.25 7.61
N LEU A 243 12.33 -22.95 7.15
CA LEU A 243 12.03 -21.92 6.19
C LEU A 243 11.63 -20.63 6.93
N ILE A 244 12.30 -19.53 6.61
CA ILE A 244 12.04 -18.21 7.19
C ILE A 244 11.36 -17.35 6.13
N VAL A 245 10.16 -16.86 6.45
CA VAL A 245 9.29 -16.10 5.53
C VAL A 245 9.15 -14.65 6.03
N PRO A 246 9.89 -13.69 5.47
CA PRO A 246 9.74 -12.27 5.80
C PRO A 246 8.36 -11.75 5.43
N CYS A 247 7.71 -11.06 6.37
CA CYS A 247 6.35 -10.51 6.20
C CYS A 247 6.34 -8.98 6.13
N GLY A 248 7.39 -8.40 5.53
CA GLY A 248 7.47 -6.96 5.30
C GLY A 248 7.38 -6.14 6.59
N THR A 249 6.24 -5.48 6.84
CA THR A 249 6.04 -4.70 8.07
C THR A 249 5.85 -5.55 9.33
N GLN A 250 5.52 -6.84 9.19
CA GLN A 250 5.36 -7.80 10.28
C GLN A 250 6.65 -8.62 10.50
N LEU A 251 6.79 -9.20 11.68
CA LEU A 251 7.88 -10.14 11.96
C LEU A 251 7.83 -11.36 11.02
N PRO A 252 8.98 -11.98 10.71
CA PRO A 252 9.04 -13.13 9.82
C PRO A 252 8.40 -14.34 10.48
N ALA A 253 7.74 -15.16 9.67
CA ALA A 253 7.23 -16.46 10.06
C ALA A 253 8.28 -17.56 9.90
N PHE A 254 8.13 -18.63 10.67
CA PHE A 254 8.96 -19.82 10.60
C PHE A 254 8.06 -21.00 10.23
N LEU A 255 8.46 -21.75 9.21
CA LEU A 255 7.82 -22.99 8.81
C LEU A 255 8.88 -24.10 8.84
N ASP A 256 8.45 -25.31 9.18
CA ASP A 256 9.24 -26.52 8.98
C ASP A 256 9.50 -26.72 7.47
N LEU A 257 10.76 -26.89 7.11
CA LEU A 257 11.21 -26.92 5.72
C LEU A 257 10.64 -28.12 4.95
N GLN A 258 10.46 -29.26 5.63
CA GLN A 258 10.03 -30.52 5.00
C GLN A 258 8.51 -30.65 4.91
N THR A 259 7.77 -30.11 5.87
CA THR A 259 6.31 -30.32 6.01
C THR A 259 5.49 -29.06 5.73
N GLY A 260 6.10 -27.88 5.73
CA GLY A 260 5.39 -26.61 5.59
C GLY A 260 4.56 -26.23 6.82
N ARG A 261 4.71 -26.95 7.94
CA ARG A 261 4.00 -26.65 9.18
C ARG A 261 4.54 -25.37 9.80
N ARG A 262 3.65 -24.39 10.02
CA ARG A 262 3.98 -23.10 10.65
C ARG A 262 4.23 -23.26 12.16
N HIS A 263 5.30 -22.63 12.65
CA HIS A 263 5.53 -22.42 14.08
C HIS A 263 4.56 -21.37 14.67
N PRO A 264 4.43 -21.25 16.00
CA PRO A 264 3.70 -20.14 16.62
C PRO A 264 4.11 -18.78 16.02
N TYR A 265 3.13 -17.95 15.69
CA TYR A 265 3.34 -16.71 14.96
C TYR A 265 2.81 -15.50 15.73
N THR A 266 3.53 -14.40 15.57
CA THR A 266 3.26 -13.10 16.16
C THR A 266 3.55 -12.05 15.10
N MET A 267 2.63 -11.11 14.88
CA MET A 267 2.90 -10.01 13.94
C MET A 267 3.98 -9.06 14.48
N GLY A 268 4.28 -9.14 15.78
CA GLY A 268 5.11 -8.20 16.52
C GLY A 268 4.28 -7.18 17.30
N TRP A 269 4.95 -6.25 17.97
CA TRP A 269 4.30 -5.22 18.79
C TRP A 269 4.59 -3.82 18.24
N GLY A 270 3.54 -3.09 17.88
CA GLY A 270 3.65 -1.75 17.31
C GLY A 270 3.76 -0.68 18.41
N GLY A 271 4.52 0.38 18.14
CA GLY A 271 4.31 1.66 18.83
C GLY A 271 5.15 1.98 20.06
N ARG A 272 6.25 1.26 20.35
CA ARG A 272 7.29 1.76 21.29
C ARG A 272 8.71 1.61 20.75
N LEU A 273 9.56 2.57 21.12
CA LEU A 273 11.00 2.54 20.84
C LEU A 273 11.60 1.29 21.50
N GLY A 274 12.39 0.49 20.76
CA GLY A 274 13.21 -0.59 21.33
C GLY A 274 12.77 -2.06 21.10
N LEU A 275 11.62 -2.31 20.45
CA LEU A 275 11.21 -3.68 20.06
C LEU A 275 11.52 -4.01 18.59
N PRO A 276 11.68 -5.31 18.25
CA PRO A 276 11.91 -5.76 16.88
C PRO A 276 10.80 -5.30 15.93
N LYS A 277 11.18 -4.97 14.70
CA LYS A 277 10.27 -4.56 13.63
C LYS A 277 10.39 -5.55 12.48
N GLY A 278 9.30 -5.77 11.76
CA GLY A 278 9.35 -6.48 10.49
C GLY A 278 10.26 -5.78 9.49
N CYS A 279 10.80 -6.55 8.55
CA CYS A 279 11.47 -6.06 7.35
C CYS A 279 11.41 -7.13 6.24
N TRP A 280 11.58 -6.70 5.00
CA TRP A 280 11.69 -7.54 3.80
C TRP A 280 12.92 -8.46 3.76
N PHE A 281 13.90 -8.20 4.62
CA PHE A 281 15.20 -8.89 4.60
C PHE A 281 15.42 -9.79 5.81
N VAL A 282 15.94 -10.99 5.55
CA VAL A 282 16.52 -11.90 6.53
C VAL A 282 17.80 -12.52 5.94
N ALA A 283 18.77 -12.83 6.81
CA ALA A 283 19.91 -13.66 6.48
C ALA A 283 20.23 -14.57 7.67
N ALA A 284 20.59 -15.82 7.40
CA ALA A 284 20.85 -16.81 8.44
C ALA A 284 22.05 -17.69 8.10
N ILE A 285 22.75 -18.12 9.14
CA ILE A 285 23.82 -19.11 9.06
C ILE A 285 23.87 -19.90 10.36
N ASP A 286 23.98 -21.22 10.26
CA ASP A 286 23.98 -22.13 11.41
C ASP A 286 22.79 -21.89 12.35
N LYS A 287 23.04 -21.35 13.54
CA LYS A 287 22.01 -21.00 14.55
C LYS A 287 21.68 -19.51 14.62
N HIS A 288 22.29 -18.69 13.76
CA HIS A 288 22.17 -17.24 13.80
C HIS A 288 21.21 -16.74 12.71
N LEU A 289 20.33 -15.83 13.08
CA LEU A 289 19.46 -15.10 12.17
C LEU A 289 19.69 -13.60 12.34
N SER A 290 19.96 -12.90 11.24
CA SER A 290 19.87 -11.45 11.15
C SER A 290 18.51 -11.06 10.57
N HIS A 291 17.78 -10.21 11.29
CA HIS A 291 16.50 -9.68 10.83
C HIS A 291 16.31 -8.25 11.29
N ALA A 292 15.93 -7.39 10.34
CA ALA A 292 15.79 -5.95 10.55
C ALA A 292 17.01 -5.30 11.22
N GLY A 293 18.22 -5.89 11.13
CA GLY A 293 19.42 -5.41 11.80
C GLY A 293 19.67 -5.94 13.22
N ASP A 294 18.72 -6.65 13.82
CA ASP A 294 18.95 -7.40 15.06
C ASP A 294 19.51 -8.80 14.74
N LEU A 295 20.29 -9.36 15.68
CA LEU A 295 20.84 -10.73 15.59
C LEU A 295 20.13 -11.63 16.61
N TYR A 296 19.80 -12.86 16.22
CA TYR A 296 19.06 -13.83 17.02
C TYR A 296 19.78 -15.19 17.05
N ASP A 297 19.67 -15.92 18.15
CA ASP A 297 19.96 -17.35 18.24
C ASP A 297 18.65 -18.13 18.09
N ILE A 298 18.44 -18.76 16.93
CA ILE A 298 17.19 -19.46 16.61
C ILE A 298 17.07 -20.84 17.27
N THR A 299 18.07 -21.25 18.06
CA THR A 299 18.03 -22.50 18.84
C THR A 299 17.59 -22.31 20.28
N ARG A 300 17.49 -21.06 20.74
CA ARG A 300 17.20 -20.72 22.13
C ARG A 300 15.86 -19.99 22.27
N PRO A 301 14.90 -20.48 23.05
CA PRO A 301 13.62 -19.82 23.22
C PRO A 301 13.77 -18.55 24.05
N SER A 302 12.93 -17.54 23.77
CA SER A 302 13.09 -16.21 24.36
C SER A 302 12.53 -16.06 25.77
N ASP A 303 11.75 -17.03 26.24
CA ASP A 303 11.30 -17.14 27.63
C ASP A 303 12.47 -17.29 28.61
N GLU A 304 13.63 -17.80 28.17
CA GLU A 304 14.90 -17.73 28.92
C GLU A 304 15.23 -16.30 29.39
N ARG A 305 14.74 -15.27 28.69
CA ARG A 305 14.92 -13.84 29.05
C ARG A 305 13.75 -13.26 29.85
N PHE A 306 12.63 -13.96 29.95
CA PHE A 306 11.42 -13.53 30.64
C PHE A 306 10.91 -14.61 31.62
N PRO A 307 11.70 -15.02 32.61
CA PRO A 307 11.34 -16.12 33.52
C PRO A 307 10.07 -15.84 34.35
N ASP A 308 9.73 -14.57 34.58
CA ASP A 308 8.53 -14.16 35.31
C ASP A 308 7.26 -14.08 34.43
N ALA A 309 7.35 -14.46 33.15
CA ALA A 309 6.21 -14.44 32.25
C ALA A 309 5.24 -15.58 32.57
N LYS A 310 4.18 -15.29 33.32
CA LYS A 310 3.12 -16.27 33.65
C LYS A 310 2.30 -16.66 32.40
N PRO A 311 2.23 -17.95 32.01
CA PRO A 311 1.45 -18.42 30.86
C PRO A 311 -0.06 -18.11 30.98
N GLU A 312 -0.60 -18.18 32.21
CA GLU A 312 -2.03 -17.98 32.48
C GLU A 312 -2.54 -16.54 32.27
N THR A 313 -1.66 -15.54 32.14
CA THR A 313 -2.06 -14.11 32.19
C THR A 313 -2.26 -13.45 30.82
N ARG A 314 -2.31 -14.22 29.71
CA ARG A 314 -2.22 -13.68 28.33
C ARG A 314 -0.97 -12.79 28.15
N ASN A 315 0.14 -13.17 28.79
CA ASN A 315 1.39 -12.44 28.72
C ASN A 315 2.19 -12.87 27.48
N PHE A 316 1.98 -12.18 26.37
CA PHE A 316 2.63 -12.51 25.09
C PHE A 316 4.10 -12.05 24.98
N LYS A 317 4.76 -11.70 26.09
CA LYS A 317 6.17 -11.25 26.11
C LYS A 317 7.15 -12.26 25.48
N PRO A 318 7.03 -13.59 25.69
CA PRO A 318 7.88 -14.58 25.03
C PRO A 318 7.66 -14.68 23.50
N LEU A 319 6.63 -14.03 22.96
CA LEU A 319 6.31 -13.99 21.53
C LEU A 319 6.55 -12.58 20.95
N LEU A 320 7.39 -11.76 21.56
CA LEU A 320 7.77 -10.43 21.04
C LEU A 320 8.89 -10.50 20.00
N TYR A 321 9.61 -11.62 19.94
CA TYR A 321 10.73 -11.83 19.01
C TYR A 321 10.30 -12.74 17.84
N PRO A 322 10.94 -12.61 16.66
CA PRO A 322 10.74 -13.53 15.54
C PRO A 322 10.75 -14.99 16.00
N GLY A 323 9.65 -15.72 15.75
CA GLY A 323 9.51 -17.13 16.13
C GLY A 323 9.63 -17.45 17.63
N GLY A 324 9.65 -16.44 18.51
CA GLY A 324 9.90 -16.60 19.94
C GLY A 324 11.36 -16.89 20.29
N TRP A 325 12.33 -16.50 19.44
CA TRP A 325 13.75 -16.81 19.62
C TRP A 325 14.53 -15.76 20.42
N THR A 326 15.66 -16.17 21.00
CA THR A 326 16.52 -15.30 21.81
C THR A 326 17.22 -14.27 20.93
N ARG A 327 16.89 -12.98 21.14
CA ARG A 327 17.59 -11.85 20.52
C ARG A 327 18.97 -11.66 21.16
N LEU A 328 20.06 -11.74 20.41
CA LEU A 328 21.44 -11.59 20.90
C LEU A 328 21.87 -10.13 20.93
N ASP A 329 21.82 -9.45 19.79
CA ASP A 329 22.28 -8.07 19.61
C ASP A 329 21.16 -7.20 19.02
N ILE A 330 21.16 -5.91 19.33
CA ILE A 330 20.20 -4.95 18.81
C ILE A 330 20.94 -3.89 18.01
N GLU A 331 20.50 -3.67 16.79
CA GLU A 331 20.92 -2.50 16.01
C GLU A 331 20.47 -1.22 16.75
N ARG A 332 21.39 -0.26 16.86
CA ARG A 332 21.11 1.06 17.44
C ARG A 332 20.16 1.86 16.56
N ALA A 333 20.31 1.79 15.23
CA ALA A 333 19.48 2.51 14.26
C ALA A 333 17.98 2.12 14.37
N ASN A 334 17.67 0.85 14.62
CA ASN A 334 16.31 0.32 14.80
C ASN A 334 15.46 1.03 15.86
N GLN A 335 16.11 1.74 16.79
CA GLN A 335 15.52 2.21 18.03
C GLN A 335 15.06 3.67 18.00
N ARG A 336 15.39 4.46 16.97
CA ARG A 336 15.04 5.89 16.92
C ARG A 336 14.50 6.37 15.57
N GLU A 337 15.08 5.96 14.45
CA GLU A 337 14.70 6.40 13.10
C GLU A 337 14.81 5.23 12.11
N LEU A 338 13.82 5.04 11.23
CA LEU A 338 13.81 3.96 10.23
C LEU A 338 14.56 4.44 8.97
N ASP A 339 15.88 4.55 9.05
CA ASP A 339 16.68 5.19 7.99
C ASP A 339 17.46 4.18 7.13
N SER A 340 17.86 3.04 7.70
CA SER A 340 18.49 1.92 7.00
C SER A 340 18.47 0.64 7.86
N PHE A 341 18.40 -0.53 7.24
CA PHE A 341 18.57 -1.81 7.93
C PHE A 341 19.93 -2.43 7.60
N ARG A 342 20.63 -2.91 8.63
CA ARG A 342 21.86 -3.70 8.45
C ARG A 342 21.58 -4.94 7.60
N GLN A 343 22.46 -5.18 6.62
CA GLN A 343 22.53 -6.41 5.81
C GLN A 343 23.92 -7.04 5.98
N PRO A 344 24.17 -7.76 7.09
CA PRO A 344 25.51 -8.25 7.41
C PRO A 344 26.01 -9.27 6.39
N VAL A 345 27.33 -9.32 6.21
CA VAL A 345 27.98 -10.45 5.55
C VAL A 345 28.28 -11.50 6.62
N LEU A 346 27.78 -12.72 6.42
CA LEU A 346 27.84 -13.81 7.38
C LEU A 346 28.77 -14.92 6.91
N THR A 347 29.62 -15.40 7.81
CA THR A 347 30.44 -16.61 7.64
C THR A 347 30.29 -17.50 8.88
N PRO A 348 30.65 -18.79 8.85
CA PRO A 348 30.41 -19.71 9.99
C PRO A 348 30.96 -19.24 11.35
N GLY A 349 31.94 -18.32 11.37
CA GLY A 349 32.50 -17.78 12.61
C GLY A 349 32.51 -16.26 12.73
N VAL A 350 32.24 -15.51 11.66
CA VAL A 350 32.41 -14.05 11.66
C VAL A 350 31.24 -13.35 10.98
N MET A 351 30.76 -12.30 11.62
CA MET A 351 29.82 -11.33 11.06
C MET A 351 30.56 -10.04 10.72
N TYR A 352 30.39 -9.54 9.49
CA TYR A 352 30.92 -8.24 9.05
C TYR A 352 29.78 -7.24 8.84
N GLU A 353 29.93 -6.03 9.39
CA GLU A 353 28.90 -4.99 9.39
C GLU A 353 29.50 -3.61 9.10
N SER A 354 28.65 -2.68 8.65
CA SER A 354 28.99 -1.27 8.43
C SER A 354 28.06 -0.34 9.21
N ASP A 355 28.63 0.55 10.04
CA ASP A 355 27.93 1.62 10.78
C ASP A 355 28.87 2.81 11.00
N GLY A 356 29.19 3.54 9.92
CA GLY A 356 30.24 4.58 9.91
C GLY A 356 31.68 4.05 10.09
N ARG A 357 31.81 2.73 10.25
CA ARG A 357 33.04 1.93 10.28
C ARG A 357 32.69 0.49 9.89
N ILE A 358 33.67 -0.27 9.42
CA ILE A 358 33.51 -1.70 9.13
C ILE A 358 34.00 -2.50 10.34
N VAL A 359 33.17 -3.40 10.86
CA VAL A 359 33.46 -4.17 12.07
C VAL A 359 33.35 -5.66 11.78
N ALA A 360 34.28 -6.45 12.31
CA ALA A 360 34.17 -7.91 12.38
C ALA A 360 33.87 -8.36 13.80
N ARG A 361 32.82 -9.18 13.95
CA ARG A 361 32.39 -9.75 15.22
C ARG A 361 32.47 -11.26 15.17
N ASP A 362 32.97 -11.85 16.25
CA ASP A 362 33.04 -13.29 16.46
C ASP A 362 31.63 -13.85 16.76
N LEU A 363 31.12 -14.72 15.89
CA LEU A 363 29.84 -15.41 16.06
C LEU A 363 29.97 -16.71 16.86
N THR A 364 31.19 -17.18 17.12
CA THR A 364 31.40 -18.46 17.83
C THR A 364 31.27 -18.31 19.35
N GLN A 365 31.50 -17.10 19.88
CA GLN A 365 31.45 -16.78 21.30
C GLN A 365 30.54 -15.57 21.56
N VAL A 366 29.31 -15.83 22.02
CA VAL A 366 28.37 -14.80 22.43
C VAL A 366 28.08 -14.94 23.92
N THR A 367 28.41 -13.90 24.69
CA THR A 367 28.15 -13.87 26.14
C THR A 367 26.92 -13.03 26.42
N LEU A 368 25.91 -13.59 27.11
CA LEU A 368 24.80 -12.79 27.62
C LEU A 368 25.19 -12.16 28.94
N GLN A 369 25.02 -10.84 29.05
CA GLN A 369 25.28 -10.09 30.28
C GLN A 369 24.01 -9.36 30.74
N PRO A 370 23.79 -9.19 32.06
CA PRO A 370 22.70 -8.37 32.57
C PRO A 370 22.83 -6.92 32.11
N ARG A 371 21.69 -6.30 31.78
CA ARG A 371 21.62 -4.86 31.52
C ARG A 371 21.53 -4.09 32.84
N THR A 372 22.45 -3.17 33.05
CA THR A 372 22.57 -2.31 34.24
C THR A 372 22.55 -0.84 33.83
N ALA A 373 22.36 0.10 34.77
CA ALA A 373 22.36 1.53 34.46
C ALA A 373 23.68 2.00 33.81
N GLU A 374 24.78 1.27 34.03
CA GLU A 374 26.12 1.55 33.52
C GLU A 374 26.36 1.04 32.09
N ASN A 375 25.63 0.00 31.64
CA ASN A 375 25.83 -0.61 30.32
C ASN A 375 24.60 -0.49 29.39
N ILE A 376 23.51 0.12 29.87
CA ILE A 376 22.35 0.49 29.06
C ILE A 376 22.59 1.86 28.42
N PRO A 377 22.43 2.01 27.08
CA PRO A 377 22.51 3.32 26.44
C PRO A 377 21.58 4.34 27.12
N PRO A 378 22.00 5.60 27.35
CA PRO A 378 21.21 6.58 28.12
C PRO A 378 19.75 6.75 27.67
N HIS A 379 19.47 6.51 26.39
CA HIS A 379 18.12 6.59 25.83
C HIS A 379 17.20 5.42 26.15
N ARG A 380 17.75 4.30 26.63
CA ARG A 380 17.05 3.06 27.01
C ARG A 380 16.83 2.95 28.52
N LEU A 381 17.39 3.87 29.33
CA LEU A 381 17.17 3.94 30.78
C LEU A 381 15.70 4.13 31.16
N LYS A 382 14.85 4.57 30.21
CA LYS A 382 13.41 4.81 30.40
C LYS A 382 12.53 3.78 29.67
N ASP A 383 13.09 2.69 29.18
CA ASP A 383 12.29 1.62 28.60
C ASP A 383 11.30 1.10 29.64
N GLU A 384 10.01 1.21 29.34
CA GLU A 384 8.96 0.65 30.21
C GLU A 384 9.05 -0.89 30.31
N ILE A 385 9.79 -1.54 29.40
CA ILE A 385 10.06 -2.99 29.38
C ILE A 385 11.54 -3.20 29.01
N PRO A 386 12.46 -3.20 29.98
CA PRO A 386 13.87 -3.44 29.69
C PRO A 386 14.08 -4.90 29.26
N ASP A 387 14.80 -5.08 28.15
CA ASP A 387 15.44 -6.36 27.84
C ASP A 387 16.56 -6.56 28.86
N ASN A 388 16.35 -7.43 29.85
CA ASN A 388 17.23 -7.53 31.02
C ASN A 388 18.63 -8.10 30.71
N THR A 389 18.85 -8.59 29.49
CA THR A 389 20.14 -9.11 29.05
C THR A 389 20.55 -8.55 27.68
N GLY A 390 21.85 -8.39 27.44
CA GLY A 390 22.42 -8.03 26.16
C GLY A 390 23.49 -9.04 25.77
N GLY A 391 23.48 -9.49 24.52
CA GLY A 391 24.59 -10.27 23.97
C GLY A 391 25.77 -9.37 23.70
N VAL A 392 26.94 -9.77 24.17
CA VAL A 392 28.22 -9.15 23.85
C VAL A 392 28.96 -10.11 22.92
N LEU A 393 29.15 -9.67 21.67
CA LEU A 393 30.02 -10.35 20.72
C LEU A 393 31.43 -9.76 20.82
N ARG A 394 32.44 -10.63 20.81
CA ARG A 394 33.83 -10.19 20.74
C ARG A 394 34.08 -9.49 19.41
N GLN A 395 34.46 -8.21 19.47
CA GLN A 395 34.96 -7.49 18.30
C GLN A 395 36.36 -8.04 17.97
N LEU A 396 36.52 -8.58 16.76
CA LEU A 396 37.80 -9.08 16.27
C LEU A 396 38.69 -7.92 15.82
N TRP A 397 38.10 -6.97 15.10
CA TRP A 397 38.75 -5.74 14.63
C TRP A 397 37.70 -4.73 14.18
N GLU A 398 38.12 -3.47 13.99
CA GLU A 398 37.37 -2.44 13.28
C GLU A 398 38.26 -1.69 12.28
N LEU A 399 37.65 -1.18 11.21
CA LEU A 399 38.27 -0.34 10.21
C LEU A 399 37.44 0.95 10.07
N PRO A 400 37.96 2.12 10.46
CA PRO A 400 37.31 3.40 10.20
C PRO A 400 37.11 3.60 8.70
N SER A 401 35.86 3.58 8.25
CA SER A 401 35.51 3.69 6.83
C SER A 401 34.05 4.09 6.67
N PRO A 402 33.72 5.05 5.79
CA PRO A 402 32.35 5.39 5.47
C PRO A 402 31.70 4.37 4.52
N LEU A 403 32.43 3.35 4.06
CA LEU A 403 31.94 2.39 3.07
C LEU A 403 31.04 1.31 3.69
N HIS A 404 30.04 0.90 2.92
CA HIS A 404 29.16 -0.20 3.25
C HIS A 404 29.69 -1.52 2.69
N VAL A 405 29.87 -2.53 3.52
CA VAL A 405 30.27 -3.88 3.10
C VAL A 405 29.09 -4.59 2.42
N HIS A 406 29.30 -5.08 1.18
CA HIS A 406 28.25 -5.77 0.42
C HIS A 406 28.44 -7.28 0.40
N ILE A 407 29.67 -7.75 0.15
CA ILE A 407 30.00 -9.19 0.03
C ILE A 407 31.39 -9.51 0.58
N LYS A 408 31.63 -10.79 0.86
CA LYS A 408 32.95 -11.40 0.99
C LYS A 408 33.17 -12.35 -0.18
N ALA A 409 34.32 -12.26 -0.85
CA ALA A 409 34.75 -13.23 -1.85
C ALA A 409 36.15 -13.70 -1.50
N GLY A 410 36.27 -14.98 -1.14
CA GLY A 410 37.50 -15.57 -0.66
C GLY A 410 38.00 -14.80 0.55
N ASN A 411 39.14 -14.15 0.42
CA ASN A 411 39.86 -13.51 1.51
C ASN A 411 39.63 -12.00 1.62
N ARG A 412 38.74 -11.44 0.78
CA ARG A 412 38.49 -9.99 0.72
C ARG A 412 37.02 -9.64 0.94
N LEU A 413 36.79 -8.57 1.68
CA LEU A 413 35.51 -7.87 1.72
C LEU A 413 35.45 -6.85 0.58
N TYR A 414 34.29 -6.70 -0.03
CA TYR A 414 34.03 -5.66 -1.02
C TYR A 414 33.03 -4.67 -0.43
N ALA A 415 33.47 -3.41 -0.33
CA ALA A 415 32.72 -2.34 0.29
C ALA A 415 32.63 -1.13 -0.65
N GLY A 416 31.53 -0.39 -0.61
CA GLY A 416 31.31 0.74 -1.49
C GLY A 416 30.47 1.85 -0.87
N ALA A 417 30.53 3.01 -1.51
CA ALA A 417 29.67 4.16 -1.29
C ALA A 417 29.54 4.91 -2.63
N ALA A 418 28.74 5.97 -2.67
CA ALA A 418 28.61 6.79 -3.87
C ALA A 418 29.99 7.18 -4.44
N GLY A 419 30.24 6.80 -5.69
CA GLY A 419 31.48 7.12 -6.41
C GLY A 419 32.66 6.17 -6.21
N VAL A 420 32.63 5.22 -5.26
CA VAL A 420 33.81 4.41 -4.91
C VAL A 420 33.48 2.97 -4.48
N VAL A 421 34.36 2.05 -4.85
CA VAL A 421 34.41 0.66 -4.36
C VAL A 421 35.82 0.31 -3.91
N GLN A 422 35.93 -0.48 -2.83
CA GLN A 422 37.19 -0.99 -2.30
C GLN A 422 37.11 -2.50 -2.04
N ALA A 423 38.24 -3.18 -2.23
CA ALA A 423 38.47 -4.52 -1.70
C ALA A 423 39.38 -4.43 -0.47
N ILE A 424 38.98 -5.07 0.63
CA ILE A 424 39.66 -5.04 1.93
C ILE A 424 40.09 -6.46 2.26
N ASP A 425 41.38 -6.68 2.44
CA ASP A 425 41.92 -7.99 2.85
C ASP A 425 41.67 -8.24 4.33
N VAL A 426 41.21 -9.45 4.66
CA VAL A 426 40.86 -9.88 6.02
C VAL A 426 41.61 -11.13 6.51
N THR A 427 42.74 -11.49 5.88
CA THR A 427 43.37 -12.83 6.04
C THR A 427 44.67 -12.95 6.80
N THR A 428 45.02 -11.98 7.64
CA THR A 428 46.22 -12.13 8.48
C THR A 428 45.96 -11.63 9.89
N ASP A 429 46.79 -12.03 10.85
CA ASP A 429 46.89 -11.51 12.22
C ASP A 429 47.24 -9.99 12.28
N GLN A 430 47.01 -9.25 11.19
CA GLN A 430 47.19 -7.82 11.00
C GLN A 430 45.83 -7.12 10.88
N THR A 431 45.82 -5.83 11.17
CA THR A 431 44.68 -4.94 10.93
C THR A 431 44.20 -5.01 9.47
N PRO A 432 42.89 -5.13 9.20
CA PRO A 432 42.34 -5.14 7.83
C PRO A 432 42.80 -3.91 7.04
N LYS A 433 43.08 -4.10 5.74
CA LYS A 433 43.59 -3.03 4.86
C LYS A 433 42.93 -3.06 3.49
N ALA A 434 42.68 -1.87 2.93
CA ALA A 434 42.28 -1.74 1.53
C ALA A 434 43.45 -2.19 0.63
N VAL A 435 43.18 -3.14 -0.26
CA VAL A 435 44.17 -3.72 -1.19
C VAL A 435 43.86 -3.39 -2.65
N TRP A 436 42.64 -2.93 -2.94
CA TRP A 436 42.23 -2.45 -4.25
C TRP A 436 41.13 -1.40 -4.09
N GLN A 437 41.07 -0.44 -5.02
CA GLN A 437 40.04 0.58 -5.09
C GLN A 437 39.77 0.96 -6.55
N ALA A 438 38.51 1.26 -6.86
CA ALA A 438 38.14 1.92 -8.11
C ALA A 438 37.10 3.03 -7.88
N ALA A 439 37.15 4.04 -8.75
CA ALA A 439 36.05 4.98 -8.92
C ALA A 439 34.97 4.36 -9.79
N LEU A 440 33.71 4.71 -9.55
CA LEU A 440 32.56 4.27 -10.34
C LEU A 440 31.51 5.36 -10.41
N GLU A 441 30.62 5.28 -11.39
CA GLU A 441 29.46 6.16 -11.50
C GLU A 441 28.28 5.57 -10.72
N GLY A 442 27.61 6.40 -9.92
CA GLY A 442 26.44 6.02 -9.13
C GLY A 442 26.76 5.50 -7.72
N THR A 443 25.74 4.93 -7.08
CA THR A 443 25.78 4.46 -5.69
C THR A 443 25.65 2.94 -5.65
N PRO A 444 26.68 2.19 -5.23
CA PRO A 444 26.61 0.74 -5.12
C PRO A 444 25.47 0.31 -4.17
N GLN A 445 24.54 -0.50 -4.68
CA GLN A 445 23.43 -1.05 -3.90
C GLN A 445 23.59 -2.57 -3.72
N ARG A 446 24.09 -3.27 -4.74
CA ARG A 446 24.42 -4.69 -4.68
C ARG A 446 25.76 -4.99 -5.32
N MET A 447 26.44 -6.00 -4.79
CA MET A 447 27.62 -6.61 -5.41
C MET A 447 27.47 -8.13 -5.43
N LEU A 448 28.12 -8.78 -6.40
CA LEU A 448 28.29 -10.24 -6.44
C LEU A 448 29.64 -10.57 -7.08
N ALA A 449 30.22 -11.71 -6.68
CA ALA A 449 31.48 -12.21 -7.19
C ALA A 449 31.25 -13.54 -7.91
N ALA A 450 31.32 -13.54 -9.23
CA ALA A 450 31.04 -14.71 -10.06
C ALA A 450 31.81 -14.66 -11.37
N ASP A 451 32.09 -15.83 -11.97
CA ASP A 451 32.78 -15.92 -13.27
C ASP A 451 34.07 -15.07 -13.32
N GLU A 452 34.87 -15.15 -12.25
CA GLU A 452 36.10 -14.37 -12.02
C GLU A 452 35.93 -12.84 -12.05
N LYS A 453 34.70 -12.34 -11.90
CA LYS A 453 34.34 -10.92 -12.01
C LYS A 453 33.63 -10.40 -10.75
N LEU A 454 33.87 -9.13 -10.45
CA LEU A 454 33.06 -8.36 -9.53
C LEU A 454 31.99 -7.61 -10.33
N PHE A 455 30.73 -7.89 -10.06
CA PHE A 455 29.63 -7.09 -10.59
C PHE A 455 29.10 -6.16 -9.51
N ILE A 456 28.81 -4.92 -9.91
CA ILE A 456 28.25 -3.88 -9.05
C ILE A 456 26.96 -3.39 -9.69
N VAL A 457 25.86 -3.45 -8.94
CA VAL A 457 24.58 -2.85 -9.31
C VAL A 457 24.39 -1.58 -8.50
N THR A 458 24.03 -0.50 -9.18
CA THR A 458 23.84 0.81 -8.55
C THR A 458 22.36 1.11 -8.27
N ALA A 459 22.09 1.98 -7.31
CA ALA A 459 20.75 2.45 -6.97
C ALA A 459 20.05 3.14 -8.16
N GLU A 460 20.83 3.72 -9.06
CA GLU A 460 20.36 4.41 -10.27
C GLU A 460 19.99 3.43 -11.41
N GLY A 461 20.27 2.13 -11.25
CA GLY A 461 19.92 1.10 -12.23
C GLY A 461 21.04 0.71 -13.20
N SER A 462 22.30 1.02 -12.88
CA SER A 462 23.44 0.60 -13.71
C SER A 462 24.06 -0.70 -13.19
N ILE A 463 24.59 -1.52 -14.11
CA ILE A 463 25.39 -2.71 -13.81
C ILE A 463 26.79 -2.47 -14.36
N LEU A 464 27.80 -2.65 -13.51
CA LEU A 464 29.22 -2.54 -13.85
C LEU A 464 29.90 -3.89 -13.64
N ALA A 465 30.74 -4.31 -14.60
CA ALA A 465 31.52 -5.52 -14.48
C ALA A 465 33.01 -5.22 -14.43
N PHE A 466 33.67 -5.69 -13.38
CA PHE A 466 35.12 -5.59 -13.21
C PHE A 466 35.74 -6.98 -13.31
N ALA A 467 36.84 -7.10 -14.05
CA ALA A 467 37.58 -8.35 -14.24
C ALA A 467 39.08 -8.11 -14.16
N ALA A 468 39.88 -9.17 -14.19
CA ALA A 468 41.34 -9.05 -14.30
C ALA A 468 41.73 -8.17 -15.52
N PRO A 469 42.76 -7.30 -15.38
CA PRO A 469 43.30 -6.54 -16.52
C PRO A 469 43.70 -7.46 -17.67
N GLN A 470 43.38 -7.07 -18.90
CA GLN A 470 43.80 -7.80 -20.11
C GLN A 470 44.71 -6.90 -20.96
N PRO A 471 45.91 -7.36 -21.35
CA PRO A 471 46.81 -6.61 -22.22
C PRO A 471 46.13 -6.25 -23.55
N GLY A 472 46.15 -4.97 -23.91
CA GLY A 472 45.53 -4.48 -25.15
C GLY A 472 44.01 -4.34 -25.12
N ALA A 473 43.36 -4.48 -23.95
CA ALA A 473 41.94 -4.16 -23.82
C ALA A 473 41.68 -2.67 -24.11
N GLY A 474 40.72 -2.38 -24.98
CA GLY A 474 40.26 -1.01 -25.28
C GLY A 474 39.43 -0.40 -24.15
N GLU A 475 38.75 0.70 -24.45
CA GLU A 475 37.85 1.35 -23.48
C GLU A 475 36.72 0.40 -23.03
N PRO A 476 36.22 0.52 -21.78
CA PRO A 476 35.12 -0.29 -21.29
C PRO A 476 33.88 -0.16 -22.18
N LYS A 477 33.28 -1.29 -22.56
CA LYS A 477 32.09 -1.31 -23.43
C LYS A 477 30.88 -0.77 -22.67
N ARG A 478 30.20 0.23 -23.22
CA ARG A 478 28.99 0.83 -22.61
C ARG A 478 27.74 0.36 -23.35
N HIS A 479 26.77 -0.14 -22.60
CA HIS A 479 25.45 -0.54 -23.10
C HIS A 479 24.40 0.40 -22.55
N THR A 480 23.77 1.16 -23.44
CA THR A 480 22.60 2.00 -23.13
C THR A 480 21.41 1.48 -23.92
N ALA A 481 20.20 1.70 -23.40
CA ALA A 481 19.00 1.43 -24.18
C ALA A 481 19.03 2.28 -25.46
N PRO A 482 18.79 1.69 -26.65
CA PRO A 482 18.64 2.45 -27.87
C PRO A 482 17.36 3.31 -27.80
N GLU A 483 17.42 4.54 -28.29
CA GLU A 483 16.23 5.36 -28.49
C GLU A 483 15.53 4.90 -29.77
N ALA A 484 14.40 4.21 -29.63
CA ALA A 484 13.63 3.77 -30.79
C ALA A 484 12.96 4.98 -31.46
N ALA A 485 13.23 5.19 -32.75
CA ALA A 485 12.51 6.19 -33.54
C ALA A 485 11.02 5.83 -33.59
N PRO A 486 10.11 6.82 -33.52
CA PRO A 486 8.69 6.53 -33.65
C PRO A 486 8.39 5.91 -35.03
N PRO A 487 7.44 4.98 -35.10
CA PRO A 487 7.00 4.41 -36.37
C PRO A 487 6.44 5.51 -37.29
N ALA A 488 6.56 5.31 -38.61
CA ALA A 488 6.01 6.23 -39.60
C ALA A 488 4.48 6.30 -39.48
N ALA A 489 3.91 7.47 -39.79
CA ALA A 489 2.47 7.65 -39.76
C ALA A 489 1.76 6.70 -40.74
N ASP A 490 0.68 6.09 -40.28
CA ASP A 490 -0.13 5.14 -41.04
C ASP A 490 -1.63 5.36 -40.75
N ALA A 491 -2.49 4.46 -41.22
CA ALA A 491 -3.93 4.54 -40.98
C ALA A 491 -4.29 4.51 -39.47
N TRP A 492 -3.48 3.83 -38.64
CA TRP A 492 -3.70 3.77 -37.20
C TRP A 492 -3.38 5.09 -36.51
N THR A 493 -2.43 5.87 -37.03
CA THR A 493 -2.17 7.23 -36.56
C THR A 493 -3.43 8.09 -36.64
N GLN A 494 -4.12 8.07 -37.78
CA GLN A 494 -5.36 8.81 -37.98
C GLN A 494 -6.50 8.22 -37.14
N LYS A 495 -6.64 6.89 -37.09
CA LYS A 495 -7.69 6.20 -36.32
C LYS A 495 -7.61 6.50 -34.82
N ALA A 496 -6.42 6.49 -34.24
CA ALA A 496 -6.21 6.85 -32.84
C ALA A 496 -6.65 8.30 -32.57
N SER A 497 -6.31 9.23 -33.47
CA SER A 497 -6.75 10.63 -33.35
C SER A 497 -8.27 10.77 -33.38
N GLU A 498 -8.94 10.06 -34.30
CA GLU A 498 -10.40 10.02 -34.41
C GLU A 498 -11.06 9.49 -33.13
N ILE A 499 -10.56 8.39 -32.57
CA ILE A 499 -11.05 7.80 -31.31
C ILE A 499 -10.90 8.79 -30.15
N LEU A 500 -9.72 9.39 -29.99
CA LEU A 500 -9.47 10.35 -28.92
C LEU A 500 -10.36 11.60 -29.04
N ASN A 501 -10.66 12.04 -30.26
CA ASN A 501 -11.56 13.17 -30.51
C ASN A 501 -13.03 12.80 -30.29
N ALA A 502 -13.46 11.61 -30.71
CA ALA A 502 -14.83 11.12 -30.54
C ALA A 502 -15.20 10.93 -29.06
N THR A 503 -14.27 10.37 -28.29
CA THR A 503 -14.47 10.02 -26.87
C THR A 503 -14.14 11.16 -25.91
N GLY A 504 -13.20 12.04 -26.29
CA GLY A 504 -12.62 13.07 -25.43
C GLY A 504 -11.66 12.52 -24.36
N VAL A 505 -11.43 11.20 -24.32
CA VAL A 505 -10.63 10.54 -23.29
C VAL A 505 -9.15 10.62 -23.65
N ARG A 506 -8.36 11.33 -22.85
CA ARG A 506 -6.92 11.53 -23.09
C ARG A 506 -6.02 11.13 -21.93
N GLU A 507 -6.58 10.70 -20.82
CA GLU A 507 -5.85 10.28 -19.63
C GLU A 507 -6.65 9.22 -18.86
N GLY A 508 -6.00 8.52 -17.94
CA GLY A 508 -6.60 7.38 -17.23
C GLY A 508 -6.14 6.05 -17.79
N TYR A 509 -6.93 5.00 -17.61
CA TYR A 509 -6.62 3.65 -18.11
C TYR A 509 -7.44 3.31 -19.35
N ALA A 510 -6.78 2.73 -20.34
CA ALA A 510 -7.41 2.27 -21.57
C ALA A 510 -7.16 0.77 -21.79
N LEU A 511 -8.21 0.05 -22.19
CA LEU A 511 -8.16 -1.35 -22.57
C LEU A 511 -8.15 -1.49 -24.10
N VAL A 512 -7.27 -2.34 -24.61
CA VAL A 512 -7.27 -2.76 -26.01
C VAL A 512 -7.50 -4.27 -26.06
N LEU A 513 -8.73 -4.66 -26.41
CA LEU A 513 -9.16 -6.05 -26.41
C LEU A 513 -9.00 -6.63 -27.82
N GLY A 514 -8.05 -7.53 -28.01
CA GLY A 514 -7.71 -8.07 -29.34
C GLY A 514 -6.74 -7.15 -30.09
N ILE A 515 -5.59 -7.71 -30.43
CA ILE A 515 -4.44 -7.09 -31.10
C ILE A 515 -4.26 -7.73 -32.47
N GLU A 516 -4.07 -6.91 -33.50
CA GLU A 516 -3.58 -7.34 -34.81
C GLU A 516 -2.05 -7.21 -34.85
N ARG A 517 -1.57 -5.96 -34.79
CA ARG A 517 -0.14 -5.62 -34.73
C ARG A 517 0.18 -4.67 -33.59
N GLY A 518 -0.79 -4.22 -32.79
CA GLY A 518 -0.56 -3.31 -31.67
C GLY A 518 -0.26 -1.87 -32.10
N ARG A 519 -0.53 -1.52 -33.36
CA ARG A 519 -0.32 -0.16 -33.88
C ARG A 519 -1.26 0.84 -33.21
N LEU A 520 -2.50 0.47 -32.90
CA LEU A 520 -3.42 1.32 -32.14
C LEU A 520 -2.90 1.58 -30.73
N VAL A 521 -2.33 0.57 -30.07
CA VAL A 521 -1.71 0.71 -28.74
C VAL A 521 -0.58 1.74 -28.79
N GLU A 522 0.34 1.60 -29.74
CA GLU A 522 1.47 2.52 -29.93
C GLU A 522 1.00 3.96 -30.21
N GLU A 523 -0.02 4.15 -31.05
CA GLU A 523 -0.53 5.47 -31.42
C GLU A 523 -1.35 6.14 -30.31
N LEU A 524 -2.14 5.38 -29.55
CA LEU A 524 -2.85 5.92 -28.36
C LEU A 524 -1.85 6.36 -27.30
N LEU A 525 -0.79 5.60 -27.04
CA LEU A 525 0.28 5.98 -26.12
C LEU A 525 0.98 7.28 -26.54
N ARG A 526 1.16 7.48 -27.85
CA ARG A 526 1.84 8.66 -28.40
C ARG A 526 0.98 9.92 -28.39
N GLN A 527 -0.32 9.78 -28.60
CA GLN A 527 -1.25 10.90 -28.79
C GLN A 527 -2.06 11.26 -27.52
N SER A 528 -1.79 10.58 -26.40
CA SER A 528 -2.51 10.77 -25.15
C SER A 528 -1.63 10.51 -23.92
N ASN A 529 -2.18 10.76 -22.75
CA ASN A 529 -1.61 10.39 -21.45
C ASN A 529 -2.27 9.12 -20.89
N LEU A 530 -2.76 8.19 -21.72
CA LEU A 530 -3.44 6.95 -21.30
C LEU A 530 -2.49 5.82 -20.92
N HIS A 531 -2.83 5.09 -19.86
CA HIS A 531 -2.15 3.86 -19.43
C HIS A 531 -2.83 2.69 -20.11
N LEU A 532 -2.13 2.02 -21.03
CA LEU A 532 -2.73 1.02 -21.90
C LEU A 532 -2.55 -0.38 -21.33
N ILE A 533 -3.62 -1.17 -21.33
CA ILE A 533 -3.59 -2.60 -21.05
C ILE A 533 -4.16 -3.29 -22.29
N ALA A 534 -3.30 -3.98 -23.02
CA ALA A 534 -3.69 -4.73 -24.20
C ALA A 534 -3.77 -6.23 -23.88
N ILE A 535 -4.78 -6.92 -24.38
CA ILE A 535 -5.01 -8.34 -24.12
C ILE A 535 -5.22 -9.06 -25.45
N ASP A 536 -4.52 -10.16 -25.66
CA ASP A 536 -4.69 -11.03 -26.82
C ASP A 536 -4.36 -12.48 -26.47
N GLU A 537 -5.05 -13.43 -27.10
CA GLU A 537 -4.81 -14.86 -26.92
C GLU A 537 -3.49 -15.34 -27.56
N ASP A 538 -3.03 -14.65 -28.62
CA ASP A 538 -1.84 -15.03 -29.36
C ASP A 538 -0.58 -14.55 -28.62
N ALA A 539 0.09 -15.49 -27.96
CA ALA A 539 1.32 -15.24 -27.22
C ALA A 539 2.45 -14.65 -28.10
N ALA A 540 2.49 -14.95 -29.40
CA ALA A 540 3.51 -14.41 -30.30
C ALA A 540 3.25 -12.93 -30.61
N LYS A 541 2.00 -12.52 -30.85
CA LYS A 541 1.63 -11.10 -30.99
C LYS A 541 1.92 -10.32 -29.72
N VAL A 542 1.56 -10.89 -28.57
CA VAL A 542 1.85 -10.31 -27.25
C VAL A 542 3.35 -10.10 -27.08
N ALA A 543 4.17 -11.13 -27.32
CA ALA A 543 5.62 -11.01 -27.22
C ALA A 543 6.20 -9.94 -28.16
N ALA A 544 5.79 -9.93 -29.44
CA ALA A 544 6.27 -8.97 -30.43
C ALA A 544 5.90 -7.51 -30.09
N LEU A 545 4.74 -7.27 -29.47
CA LEU A 545 4.36 -5.94 -29.00
C LEU A 545 5.13 -5.54 -27.73
N ARG A 546 5.34 -6.47 -26.79
CA ARG A 546 6.15 -6.24 -25.59
C ARG A 546 7.57 -5.82 -25.95
N ASP A 547 8.20 -6.49 -26.92
CA ASP A 547 9.54 -6.16 -27.40
C ASP A 547 9.61 -4.73 -27.96
N ARG A 548 8.69 -4.36 -28.85
CA ARG A 548 8.66 -3.01 -29.43
C ARG A 548 8.40 -1.93 -28.38
N LEU A 549 7.45 -2.14 -27.49
CA LEU A 549 7.16 -1.21 -26.40
C LEU A 549 8.32 -1.12 -25.38
N HIS A 550 9.06 -2.22 -25.17
CA HIS A 550 10.25 -2.23 -24.33
C HIS A 550 11.37 -1.40 -24.95
N LEU A 551 11.65 -1.59 -26.24
CA LEU A 551 12.63 -0.80 -26.99
C LEU A 551 12.26 0.70 -27.04
N ALA A 552 10.98 1.03 -27.02
CA ALA A 552 10.48 2.40 -26.91
C ALA A 552 10.46 2.96 -25.47
N GLY A 553 10.81 2.16 -24.46
CA GLY A 553 10.77 2.58 -23.04
C GLY A 553 9.36 2.74 -22.44
N LEU A 554 8.33 2.24 -23.13
CA LEU A 554 6.91 2.38 -22.76
C LEU A 554 6.35 1.15 -22.01
N TYR A 555 6.95 -0.03 -22.21
CA TYR A 555 6.49 -1.26 -21.57
C TYR A 555 6.77 -1.26 -20.06
N GLY A 556 5.74 -1.61 -19.30
CA GLY A 556 5.72 -1.65 -17.83
C GLY A 556 5.70 -0.28 -17.13
N THR A 557 5.77 0.81 -17.88
CA THR A 557 5.64 2.19 -17.38
C THR A 557 4.33 2.84 -17.80
N ARG A 558 4.00 2.76 -19.09
CA ARG A 558 2.79 3.30 -19.72
C ARG A 558 1.89 2.23 -20.30
N ALA A 559 2.41 1.04 -20.58
CA ALA A 559 1.68 -0.04 -21.22
C ALA A 559 1.96 -1.40 -20.59
N SER A 560 0.93 -2.24 -20.49
CA SER A 560 1.01 -3.67 -20.23
C SER A 560 0.35 -4.42 -21.38
N VAL A 561 0.89 -5.58 -21.74
CA VAL A 561 0.35 -6.45 -22.79
C VAL A 561 0.27 -7.84 -22.19
N LEU A 562 -0.90 -8.47 -22.18
CA LEU A 562 -1.16 -9.72 -21.48
C LEU A 562 -1.66 -10.78 -22.45
N ALA A 563 -1.19 -12.01 -22.25
CA ALA A 563 -1.70 -13.17 -22.97
C ALA A 563 -2.96 -13.70 -22.28
N GLY A 564 -4.07 -13.77 -23.00
CA GLY A 564 -5.35 -14.27 -22.51
C GLY A 564 -6.50 -13.92 -23.45
N ASP A 565 -7.62 -14.60 -23.27
CA ASP A 565 -8.84 -14.36 -24.05
C ASP A 565 -9.41 -12.96 -23.72
N PRO A 566 -9.56 -12.05 -24.71
CA PRO A 566 -10.05 -10.70 -24.48
C PRO A 566 -11.49 -10.60 -23.94
N VAL A 567 -12.31 -11.63 -24.12
CA VAL A 567 -13.71 -11.69 -23.65
C VAL A 567 -13.76 -12.20 -22.21
N THR A 568 -12.98 -13.23 -21.89
CA THR A 568 -13.07 -13.93 -20.58
C THR A 568 -11.97 -13.56 -19.59
N PHE A 569 -11.01 -12.70 -19.97
CA PHE A 569 -9.96 -12.25 -19.05
C PHE A 569 -10.57 -11.62 -17.77
N PRO A 570 -10.14 -12.03 -16.56
CA PRO A 570 -10.72 -11.58 -15.29
C PRO A 570 -10.27 -10.15 -14.89
N LEU A 571 -10.63 -9.17 -15.71
CA LEU A 571 -10.35 -7.75 -15.50
C LEU A 571 -11.06 -7.21 -14.24
N PRO A 572 -10.45 -6.27 -13.51
CA PRO A 572 -11.12 -5.62 -12.39
C PRO A 572 -12.28 -4.74 -12.88
N PRO A 573 -13.38 -4.65 -12.10
CA PRO A 573 -14.45 -3.70 -12.39
C PRO A 573 -13.94 -2.26 -12.35
N TYR A 574 -14.63 -1.37 -13.06
CA TYR A 574 -14.47 0.09 -12.94
C TYR A 574 -13.07 0.63 -13.27
N LEU A 575 -12.29 -0.13 -14.02
CA LEU A 575 -10.92 0.19 -14.42
C LEU A 575 -10.83 1.25 -15.52
N ALA A 576 -11.62 1.10 -16.58
CA ALA A 576 -11.31 1.67 -17.88
C ALA A 576 -12.03 3.00 -18.13
N ASP A 577 -11.26 4.04 -18.43
CA ASP A 577 -11.75 5.29 -19.00
C ASP A 577 -12.06 5.13 -20.50
N LEU A 578 -11.31 4.26 -21.20
CA LEU A 578 -11.50 3.93 -22.60
C LEU A 578 -11.37 2.42 -22.85
N VAL A 579 -12.27 1.84 -23.64
CA VAL A 579 -12.14 0.46 -24.17
C VAL A 579 -12.24 0.50 -25.69
N VAL A 580 -11.30 -0.13 -26.38
CA VAL A 580 -11.22 -0.25 -27.84
C VAL A 580 -10.72 -1.63 -28.25
N SER A 581 -10.73 -1.94 -29.55
CA SER A 581 -10.20 -3.18 -30.12
C SER A 581 -9.48 -2.90 -31.43
N GLU A 582 -8.41 -3.62 -31.78
CA GLU A 582 -7.90 -3.59 -33.17
C GLU A 582 -8.71 -4.49 -34.10
N ARG A 583 -9.51 -5.41 -33.54
CA ARG A 583 -10.22 -6.48 -34.24
C ARG A 583 -11.72 -6.47 -33.85
N PRO A 584 -12.45 -5.37 -34.05
CA PRO A 584 -13.85 -5.31 -33.63
C PRO A 584 -14.73 -6.33 -34.37
N ASP A 585 -14.38 -6.72 -35.59
CA ASP A 585 -15.20 -7.65 -36.40
C ASP A 585 -15.03 -9.12 -35.99
N ASP A 586 -13.98 -9.47 -35.22
CA ASP A 586 -13.68 -10.85 -34.80
C ASP A 586 -14.57 -11.33 -33.62
N LEU A 587 -15.46 -10.48 -33.12
CA LEU A 587 -16.29 -10.73 -31.94
C LEU A 587 -17.71 -11.08 -32.45
N GLU A 588 -18.11 -12.36 -32.38
CA GLU A 588 -19.36 -12.87 -33.01
C GLU A 588 -20.64 -12.56 -32.21
N ALA A 589 -21.80 -12.56 -32.88
CA ALA A 589 -23.09 -12.12 -32.31
C ALA A 589 -23.57 -12.88 -31.05
N ALA A 590 -23.27 -14.18 -30.93
CA ALA A 590 -23.59 -14.96 -29.73
C ALA A 590 -22.75 -14.51 -28.50
N GLU A 591 -21.57 -13.92 -28.75
CA GLU A 591 -20.67 -13.41 -27.73
C GLU A 591 -20.90 -11.91 -27.43
N HIS A 592 -21.65 -11.18 -28.27
CA HIS A 592 -21.86 -9.73 -28.13
C HIS A 592 -22.44 -9.32 -26.78
N ARG A 593 -23.42 -10.05 -26.24
CA ARG A 593 -24.01 -9.72 -24.92
C ARG A 593 -23.03 -9.99 -23.79
N GLN A 594 -22.28 -11.09 -23.87
CA GLN A 594 -21.27 -11.44 -22.88
C GLN A 594 -20.11 -10.43 -22.90
N LEU A 595 -19.63 -10.09 -24.09
CA LEU A 595 -18.62 -9.05 -24.30
C LEU A 595 -19.11 -7.68 -23.83
N ALA A 596 -20.33 -7.26 -24.21
CA ALA A 596 -20.88 -5.97 -23.78
C ALA A 596 -20.99 -5.92 -22.25
N THR A 597 -21.38 -7.01 -21.60
CA THR A 597 -21.41 -7.12 -20.14
C THR A 597 -20.02 -7.03 -19.53
N ALA A 598 -19.04 -7.78 -20.06
CA ALA A 598 -17.65 -7.74 -19.60
C ALA A 598 -17.03 -6.35 -19.78
N VAL A 599 -17.21 -5.73 -20.95
CA VAL A 599 -16.74 -4.37 -21.25
C VAL A 599 -17.41 -3.38 -20.30
N PHE A 600 -18.74 -3.39 -20.18
CA PHE A 600 -19.46 -2.45 -19.31
C PHE A 600 -19.08 -2.58 -17.83
N HIS A 601 -18.79 -3.80 -17.37
CA HIS A 601 -18.30 -4.08 -16.03
C HIS A 601 -16.95 -3.41 -15.75
N THR A 602 -16.07 -3.35 -16.76
CA THR A 602 -14.77 -2.66 -16.65
C THR A 602 -14.88 -1.14 -16.77
N LEU A 603 -15.94 -0.58 -17.35
CA LEU A 603 -16.07 0.87 -17.53
C LEU A 603 -16.12 1.60 -16.19
N ARG A 604 -15.21 2.56 -16.04
CA ARG A 604 -15.10 3.42 -14.86
C ARG A 604 -16.38 4.28 -14.71
N PRO A 605 -17.01 4.33 -13.53
CA PRO A 605 -18.10 5.27 -13.27
C PRO A 605 -17.66 6.73 -13.46
N TYR A 606 -18.61 7.62 -13.71
CA TYR A 606 -18.35 9.02 -14.09
C TYR A 606 -17.53 9.17 -15.38
N GLY A 607 -17.88 8.42 -16.44
CA GLY A 607 -17.49 8.78 -17.82
C GLY A 607 -16.63 7.76 -18.57
N GLY A 608 -16.42 6.54 -18.06
CA GLY A 608 -15.75 5.48 -18.80
C GLY A 608 -16.54 5.10 -20.06
N GLN A 609 -15.83 4.96 -21.19
CA GLN A 609 -16.42 4.76 -22.52
C GLN A 609 -15.80 3.57 -23.24
N ALA A 610 -16.62 2.72 -23.84
CA ALA A 610 -16.20 1.80 -24.89
C ALA A 610 -16.50 2.43 -26.26
N CYS A 611 -15.51 2.43 -27.14
CA CYS A 611 -15.62 2.97 -28.50
C CYS A 611 -15.54 1.81 -29.49
N VAL A 612 -16.66 1.52 -30.16
CA VAL A 612 -16.78 0.41 -31.12
C VAL A 612 -17.10 0.93 -32.53
N TRP A 613 -16.67 0.18 -33.54
CA TRP A 613 -16.90 0.42 -34.97
C TRP A 613 -17.00 -0.91 -35.72
N GLY A 614 -17.31 -0.89 -37.02
CA GLY A 614 -17.42 -2.12 -37.83
C GLY A 614 -18.73 -2.87 -37.60
N LEU A 615 -18.72 -4.20 -37.71
CA LEU A 615 -19.89 -5.08 -37.56
C LEU A 615 -20.47 -5.07 -36.13
N LEU A 616 -19.67 -4.70 -35.12
CA LEU A 616 -20.12 -4.47 -33.73
C LEU A 616 -20.95 -3.19 -33.55
N ALA A 617 -21.10 -2.35 -34.59
CA ALA A 617 -21.95 -1.17 -34.54
C ALA A 617 -23.44 -1.48 -34.76
N ASP A 618 -23.90 -2.70 -34.45
CA ASP A 618 -25.34 -2.99 -34.39
C ASP A 618 -25.97 -2.28 -33.18
N ARG A 619 -26.39 -1.05 -33.47
CA ARG A 619 -27.02 -0.15 -32.50
C ARG A 619 -28.28 -0.75 -31.89
N GLY A 620 -29.06 -1.54 -32.65
CA GLY A 620 -30.30 -2.13 -32.15
C GLY A 620 -30.04 -3.08 -30.99
N GLY A 621 -29.05 -3.97 -31.15
CA GLY A 621 -28.64 -4.90 -30.09
C GLY A 621 -28.06 -4.20 -28.86
N ILE A 622 -27.22 -3.17 -29.05
CA ILE A 622 -26.62 -2.43 -27.91
C ILE A 622 -27.68 -1.60 -27.16
N GLU A 623 -28.61 -0.95 -27.87
CA GLU A 623 -29.69 -0.18 -27.24
C GLU A 623 -30.64 -1.06 -26.42
N GLU A 624 -30.92 -2.28 -26.88
CA GLU A 624 -31.72 -3.26 -26.12
C GLU A 624 -30.99 -3.72 -24.86
N ILE A 625 -29.68 -4.02 -24.96
CA ILE A 625 -28.83 -4.40 -23.82
C ILE A 625 -28.79 -3.28 -22.76
N VAL A 626 -28.73 -2.01 -23.17
CA VAL A 626 -28.61 -0.87 -22.25
C VAL A 626 -29.91 -0.55 -21.50
N GLN A 627 -31.05 -1.07 -21.95
CA GLN A 627 -32.31 -0.99 -21.19
C GLN A 627 -32.41 -2.04 -20.07
N ASP A 628 -31.53 -3.04 -20.07
CA ASP A 628 -31.46 -4.06 -19.03
C ASP A 628 -30.96 -3.46 -17.70
N ALA A 629 -31.56 -3.89 -16.59
CA ALA A 629 -31.15 -3.49 -15.24
C ALA A 629 -29.69 -3.86 -14.90
N ALA A 630 -29.08 -4.79 -15.66
CA ALA A 630 -27.67 -5.14 -15.58
C ALA A 630 -26.72 -4.01 -16.02
N PHE A 631 -27.21 -2.97 -16.71
CA PHE A 631 -26.43 -1.86 -17.26
C PHE A 631 -26.76 -0.50 -16.60
N PRO A 632 -26.62 -0.35 -15.27
CA PRO A 632 -27.01 0.88 -14.59
C PRO A 632 -26.15 2.07 -14.99
N GLY A 633 -26.80 3.16 -15.39
CA GLY A 633 -26.13 4.39 -15.84
C GLY A 633 -25.47 4.27 -17.21
N ALA A 634 -25.79 3.20 -17.96
CA ALA A 634 -25.34 3.06 -19.34
C ALA A 634 -26.02 4.08 -20.25
N SER A 635 -25.28 4.57 -21.24
CA SER A 635 -25.77 5.46 -22.28
C SER A 635 -25.05 5.14 -23.59
N VAL A 636 -25.76 5.25 -24.70
CA VAL A 636 -25.23 5.00 -26.04
C VAL A 636 -25.31 6.29 -26.85
N ARG A 637 -24.22 6.66 -27.52
CA ARG A 637 -24.22 7.77 -28.50
C ARG A 637 -23.42 7.40 -29.73
N GLU A 638 -23.82 7.95 -30.86
CA GLU A 638 -23.11 7.79 -32.13
C GLU A 638 -22.39 9.09 -32.48
N THR A 639 -21.14 8.98 -32.93
CA THR A 639 -20.36 10.14 -33.39
C THR A 639 -19.30 9.71 -34.39
N ASN A 640 -19.21 10.40 -35.53
CA ASN A 640 -18.17 10.19 -36.54
C ASN A 640 -17.94 8.72 -36.96
N GLY A 641 -19.02 7.91 -37.05
CA GLY A 641 -18.93 6.49 -37.41
C GLY A 641 -18.54 5.54 -36.27
N PHE A 642 -18.49 6.03 -35.04
CA PHE A 642 -18.32 5.23 -33.83
C PHE A 642 -19.60 5.15 -33.02
N VAL A 643 -19.85 3.99 -32.41
CA VAL A 643 -20.84 3.80 -31.35
C VAL A 643 -20.11 3.81 -30.02
N LEU A 644 -20.59 4.65 -29.09
CA LEU A 644 -19.97 4.84 -27.79
C LEU A 644 -20.91 4.36 -26.69
N LEU A 645 -20.56 3.28 -26.02
CA LEU A 645 -21.21 2.81 -24.80
C LEU A 645 -20.50 3.43 -23.60
N ALA A 646 -21.21 4.22 -22.81
CA ALA A 646 -20.64 4.95 -21.68
C ALA A 646 -21.33 4.58 -20.35
N ARG A 647 -20.55 4.48 -19.28
CA ARG A 647 -21.07 4.47 -17.90
C ARG A 647 -21.04 5.89 -17.34
N SER A 648 -22.19 6.54 -17.37
CA SER A 648 -22.35 7.93 -16.94
C SER A 648 -22.80 8.01 -15.48
N GLY A 649 -22.16 8.89 -14.71
CA GLY A 649 -22.57 9.18 -13.34
C GLY A 649 -22.19 8.12 -12.29
N PRO A 650 -22.83 8.18 -11.10
CA PRO A 650 -22.53 7.32 -9.96
C PRO A 650 -23.01 5.87 -10.15
N LEU A 651 -22.46 4.96 -9.36
CA LEU A 651 -23.02 3.60 -9.20
C LEU A 651 -24.41 3.65 -8.53
N PRO A 652 -25.30 2.66 -8.78
CA PRO A 652 -26.58 2.56 -8.07
C PRO A 652 -26.41 2.59 -6.55
N GLY A 653 -27.19 3.44 -5.88
CA GLY A 653 -27.15 3.60 -4.43
C GLY A 653 -25.88 4.26 -3.89
N ALA A 654 -24.96 4.71 -4.74
CA ALA A 654 -23.78 5.44 -4.31
C ALA A 654 -24.13 6.84 -3.78
N ALA A 655 -23.47 7.25 -2.70
CA ALA A 655 -23.62 8.58 -2.14
C ALA A 655 -22.26 9.20 -1.80
N ASP A 656 -22.23 10.52 -1.68
CA ASP A 656 -21.03 11.27 -1.35
C ASP A 656 -20.79 11.35 0.16
N TRP A 657 -19.52 11.53 0.54
CA TRP A 657 -19.10 12.04 1.83
C TRP A 657 -18.62 13.49 1.62
N SER A 658 -19.57 14.41 1.46
CA SER A 658 -19.34 15.79 1.00
C SER A 658 -18.95 16.77 2.11
N HIS A 659 -19.26 16.43 3.37
CA HIS A 659 -19.01 17.28 4.54
C HIS A 659 -18.27 16.51 5.66
N ALA A 660 -17.83 17.20 6.71
CA ALA A 660 -17.13 16.58 7.84
C ALA A 660 -17.98 15.48 8.50
N ASP A 661 -19.27 15.76 8.68
CA ASP A 661 -20.30 14.87 9.24
C ASP A 661 -21.07 14.10 8.14
N ALA A 662 -20.37 13.67 7.09
CA ALA A 662 -20.89 12.96 5.90
C ALA A 662 -21.64 13.83 4.89
N ASN A 663 -22.68 14.56 5.32
CA ASN A 663 -23.50 15.37 4.44
C ASN A 663 -23.91 16.70 5.10
N ALA A 664 -24.65 17.54 4.38
CA ALA A 664 -25.08 18.85 4.87
C ALA A 664 -25.99 18.76 6.11
N ALA A 665 -26.74 17.66 6.26
CA ALA A 665 -27.63 17.42 7.39
C ALA A 665 -26.88 16.90 8.64
N SER A 666 -25.56 16.78 8.57
CA SER A 666 -24.69 16.32 9.64
C SER A 666 -25.12 14.94 10.18
N THR A 667 -25.53 14.02 9.32
CA THR A 667 -26.00 12.67 9.72
C THR A 667 -24.91 11.83 10.39
N GLY A 668 -23.64 12.07 10.06
CA GLY A 668 -22.52 11.23 10.49
C GLY A 668 -22.45 9.89 9.74
N ALA A 669 -23.31 9.68 8.74
CA ALA A 669 -23.31 8.54 7.84
C ALA A 669 -23.56 9.00 6.40
N SER A 670 -22.87 8.40 5.43
CA SER A 670 -23.27 8.57 4.04
C SER A 670 -24.61 7.87 3.80
N GLU A 671 -25.33 8.29 2.76
CA GLU A 671 -26.54 7.59 2.30
C GLU A 671 -26.18 6.40 1.39
N ASP A 672 -24.90 6.02 1.35
CA ASP A 672 -24.36 5.03 0.43
C ASP A 672 -24.95 3.64 0.74
N GLY A 673 -25.31 2.92 -0.32
CA GLY A 673 -25.92 1.59 -0.29
C GLY A 673 -24.92 0.45 -0.16
N LEU A 674 -23.63 0.72 0.06
CA LEU A 674 -22.58 -0.30 0.16
C LEU A 674 -22.90 -1.39 1.19
N ARG A 675 -22.67 -2.66 0.82
CA ARG A 675 -22.92 -3.85 1.66
C ARG A 675 -21.66 -4.70 1.87
N ALA A 676 -21.74 -5.68 2.76
CA ALA A 676 -20.77 -6.76 2.93
C ALA A 676 -21.25 -8.03 2.21
N PRO A 677 -20.39 -9.03 1.94
CA PRO A 677 -18.93 -9.03 2.10
C PRO A 677 -18.24 -8.15 1.05
N LYS A 678 -16.97 -7.78 1.29
CA LYS A 678 -16.19 -6.92 0.38
C LYS A 678 -14.96 -7.63 -0.16
N ALA A 679 -14.59 -7.28 -1.39
CA ALA A 679 -13.36 -7.71 -2.05
C ALA A 679 -12.50 -6.50 -2.42
N LEU A 680 -11.18 -6.68 -2.41
CA LEU A 680 -10.25 -5.62 -2.81
C LEU A 680 -10.44 -5.23 -4.29
N LEU A 681 -10.53 -3.91 -4.53
CA LEU A 681 -10.62 -3.31 -5.87
C LEU A 681 -9.24 -2.91 -6.38
N TRP A 682 -8.52 -2.11 -5.60
CA TRP A 682 -7.16 -1.64 -5.89
C TRP A 682 -6.40 -1.31 -4.61
N PHE A 683 -5.07 -1.27 -4.71
CA PHE A 683 -4.19 -0.76 -3.65
C PHE A 683 -3.01 0.03 -4.24
N ASP A 684 -2.54 1.05 -3.52
CA ASP A 684 -1.38 1.84 -3.92
C ASP A 684 -0.59 2.33 -2.71
N ALA A 685 0.69 1.96 -2.66
CA ALA A 685 1.64 2.36 -1.62
C ALA A 685 2.54 3.54 -2.03
N ALA A 686 2.50 3.97 -3.29
CA ALA A 686 3.20 5.17 -3.75
C ALA A 686 2.54 6.45 -3.25
N GLN A 687 1.26 6.40 -2.88
CA GLN A 687 0.58 7.52 -2.23
C GLN A 687 1.25 7.88 -0.91
N ARG A 688 1.53 9.17 -0.75
CA ARG A 688 2.30 9.70 0.38
C ARG A 688 1.64 9.37 1.72
N TRP A 689 2.48 9.19 2.73
CA TRP A 689 2.04 9.08 4.11
C TRP A 689 1.56 10.44 4.63
N HIS A 690 0.34 10.48 5.15
CA HIS A 690 -0.18 11.69 5.75
C HIS A 690 0.11 11.71 7.27
N LYS A 691 1.29 12.24 7.63
CA LYS A 691 1.95 12.19 8.97
C LYS A 691 1.21 12.87 10.15
N PHE A 692 -0.02 13.36 9.96
CA PHE A 692 -0.70 14.19 10.96
C PHE A 692 -2.11 13.69 11.28
N PRO A 693 -2.22 12.64 12.12
CA PRO A 693 -3.49 12.07 12.56
C PRO A 693 -4.41 13.14 13.15
N GLY A 694 -5.61 13.29 12.59
CA GLY A 694 -6.63 14.24 13.08
C GLY A 694 -6.60 15.64 12.45
N GLN A 695 -5.66 15.93 11.55
CA GLN A 695 -5.56 17.23 10.87
C GLN A 695 -5.94 17.19 9.39
N ASN A 696 -5.94 16.00 8.80
CA ASN A 696 -6.35 15.83 7.41
C ASN A 696 -7.87 15.83 7.31
N GLN A 697 -8.43 16.56 6.35
CA GLN A 697 -9.85 16.47 6.01
C GLN A 697 -10.01 15.74 4.69
N ILE A 698 -10.93 14.78 4.64
CA ILE A 698 -11.22 14.00 3.44
C ILE A 698 -12.68 14.14 3.07
N ARG A 699 -12.95 14.33 1.79
CA ARG A 699 -14.26 14.20 1.17
C ARG A 699 -14.19 13.16 0.06
N VAL A 700 -15.26 12.39 -0.11
CA VAL A 700 -15.38 11.44 -1.22
C VAL A 700 -16.58 11.87 -2.04
N VAL A 701 -16.35 12.34 -3.26
CA VAL A 701 -17.38 12.95 -4.08
C VAL A 701 -17.11 12.77 -5.56
N GLY A 702 -18.14 12.42 -6.34
CA GLY A 702 -18.08 12.44 -7.80
C GLY A 702 -16.94 11.57 -8.38
N GLY A 703 -16.65 10.43 -7.77
CA GLY A 703 -15.56 9.53 -8.14
C GLY A 703 -14.18 9.96 -7.64
N ARG A 704 -14.09 10.89 -6.69
CA ARG A 704 -12.82 11.46 -6.20
C ARG A 704 -12.72 11.44 -4.68
N VAL A 705 -11.56 11.04 -4.18
CA VAL A 705 -11.13 11.29 -2.80
C VAL A 705 -10.38 12.61 -2.78
N VAL A 706 -11.00 13.66 -2.23
CA VAL A 706 -10.39 14.97 -2.03
C VAL A 706 -9.81 15.03 -0.63
N LEU A 707 -8.49 15.23 -0.55
CA LEU A 707 -7.73 15.30 0.69
C LEU A 707 -7.16 16.71 0.86
N LEU A 708 -7.52 17.34 1.98
CA LEU A 708 -6.86 18.53 2.49
C LEU A 708 -5.79 18.14 3.51
N GLU A 709 -4.55 18.48 3.19
CA GLU A 709 -3.41 18.47 4.08
C GLU A 709 -3.11 19.90 4.57
N GLN A 710 -1.96 20.13 5.22
CA GLN A 710 -1.64 21.43 5.84
C GLN A 710 -1.54 22.58 4.86
N ASP A 711 -0.87 22.37 3.73
CA ASP A 711 -0.57 23.38 2.71
C ASP A 711 -0.94 22.92 1.31
N MET A 712 -1.75 21.85 1.19
CA MET A 712 -2.02 21.20 -0.08
C MET A 712 -3.41 20.55 -0.13
N LEU A 713 -4.07 20.70 -1.26
CA LEU A 713 -5.25 19.95 -1.66
C LEU A 713 -4.83 18.88 -2.68
N ARG A 714 -5.37 17.68 -2.57
CA ARG A 714 -5.11 16.57 -3.51
C ARG A 714 -6.41 15.89 -3.90
N ALA A 715 -6.49 15.39 -5.13
CA ALA A 715 -7.53 14.46 -5.53
C ALA A 715 -6.95 13.15 -6.05
N THR A 716 -7.57 12.06 -5.61
CA THR A 716 -7.29 10.69 -6.06
C THR A 716 -8.57 10.08 -6.60
N ASP A 717 -8.44 9.30 -7.65
CA ASP A 717 -9.55 8.55 -8.23
C ASP A 717 -10.04 7.44 -7.31
N VAL A 718 -11.36 7.37 -7.10
CA VAL A 718 -12.00 6.37 -6.23
C VAL A 718 -11.87 4.94 -6.76
N TYR A 719 -11.88 4.77 -8.09
CA TYR A 719 -12.01 3.45 -8.72
C TYR A 719 -10.69 2.83 -9.16
N THR A 720 -9.66 3.67 -9.36
CA THR A 720 -8.35 3.23 -9.87
C THR A 720 -7.19 3.60 -8.96
N GLY A 721 -7.40 4.43 -7.94
CA GLY A 721 -6.33 4.94 -7.07
C GLY A 721 -5.37 5.91 -7.75
N ARG A 722 -5.62 6.28 -9.01
CA ARG A 722 -4.80 7.24 -9.77
C ARG A 722 -4.85 8.61 -9.11
N GLN A 723 -3.69 9.24 -8.90
CA GLN A 723 -3.63 10.64 -8.51
C GLN A 723 -4.10 11.52 -9.68
N LEU A 724 -5.08 12.40 -9.45
CA LEU A 724 -5.66 13.27 -10.46
C LEU A 724 -4.92 14.62 -10.50
N TRP A 725 -4.77 15.27 -9.35
CA TRP A 725 -4.09 16.57 -9.24
C TRP A 725 -3.64 16.85 -7.80
N GLU A 726 -2.70 17.81 -7.68
CA GLU A 726 -2.26 18.39 -6.41
C GLU A 726 -2.24 19.93 -6.56
N THR A 727 -2.81 20.63 -5.60
CA THR A 727 -2.88 22.10 -5.59
C THR A 727 -2.30 22.63 -4.27
N PRO A 728 -1.15 23.31 -4.29
CA PRO A 728 -0.65 24.06 -3.14
C PRO A 728 -1.63 25.17 -2.72
N LEU A 729 -1.81 25.38 -1.42
CA LEU A 729 -2.74 26.40 -0.92
C LEU A 729 -2.13 27.80 -0.80
N SER A 730 -0.79 27.93 -0.77
CA SER A 730 -0.07 29.20 -0.75
C SER A 730 1.18 29.10 -1.64
N ASP A 731 1.55 30.19 -2.31
CA ASP A 731 2.75 30.29 -3.14
C ASP A 731 3.99 30.75 -2.36
N ASP A 732 3.81 31.34 -1.16
CA ASP A 732 4.90 31.80 -0.30
C ASP A 732 5.47 30.65 0.58
N PRO A 733 6.73 30.23 0.39
CA PRO A 733 7.36 29.20 1.21
C PRO A 733 7.46 29.52 2.71
N LEU A 734 7.49 30.81 3.11
CA LEU A 734 7.52 31.24 4.51
C LEU A 734 6.16 31.07 5.17
N ASP A 735 5.08 31.29 4.43
CA ASP A 735 3.72 31.03 4.89
C ASP A 735 3.47 29.51 5.03
N ARG A 736 3.98 28.70 4.07
CA ARG A 736 4.05 27.23 4.18
C ARG A 736 4.83 26.74 5.41
N ARG A 737 5.83 27.51 5.89
CA ARG A 737 6.57 27.20 7.14
C ARG A 737 5.81 27.66 8.39
N ARG A 738 5.19 28.84 8.40
CA ARG A 738 4.38 29.33 9.53
C ARG A 738 3.22 28.40 9.86
N ILE A 739 2.60 27.80 8.84
CA ILE A 739 1.56 26.75 8.95
C ILE A 739 2.07 25.48 9.69
N ARG A 740 3.38 25.20 9.63
CA ARG A 740 4.00 24.05 10.34
C ARG A 740 4.32 24.35 11.80
N TYR A 741 4.56 25.60 12.20
CA TYR A 741 5.15 25.93 13.51
C TYR A 741 4.16 26.23 14.65
N THR A 742 2.87 26.46 14.39
CA THR A 742 1.85 26.74 15.43
C THR A 742 1.44 25.52 16.29
N ARG A 743 2.31 24.50 16.38
CA ARG A 743 1.99 23.11 16.77
C ARG A 743 2.40 22.65 18.16
N HIS A 744 2.98 23.50 19.01
CA HIS A 744 3.43 23.04 20.33
C HIS A 744 2.56 23.58 21.48
N ARG A 745 1.90 22.63 22.16
CA ARG A 745 1.19 22.70 23.45
C ARG A 745 -0.28 23.16 23.40
N GLN A 746 -1.21 22.21 23.44
CA GLN A 746 -2.12 21.94 24.58
C GLN A 746 -3.31 21.08 24.13
N TRP A 747 -3.67 20.12 24.97
CA TRP A 747 -4.95 19.42 24.94
C TRP A 747 -6.07 20.45 25.19
N GLY A 748 -6.80 20.81 24.13
CA GLY A 748 -7.90 21.78 24.12
C GLY A 748 -8.33 22.06 22.67
N PRO A 749 -9.52 22.65 22.40
CA PRO A 749 -9.85 23.09 21.05
C PRO A 749 -8.78 24.08 20.58
N PRO A 750 -8.26 23.93 19.35
CA PRO A 750 -7.12 24.72 18.89
C PRO A 750 -7.45 26.22 18.87
N PRO A 751 -6.50 27.12 19.22
CA PRO A 751 -6.58 28.51 18.84
C PRO A 751 -6.62 28.62 17.31
N SER A 752 -7.46 29.52 16.83
CA SER A 752 -7.87 29.83 15.46
C SER A 752 -6.77 30.34 14.51
N LEU A 753 -5.60 29.70 14.46
CA LEU A 753 -4.45 30.13 13.66
C LEU A 753 -4.02 29.14 12.57
N SER A 754 -4.90 28.22 12.14
CA SER A 754 -4.69 27.47 10.89
C SER A 754 -5.41 28.18 9.74
N PRO A 755 -4.74 28.38 8.58
CA PRO A 755 -5.36 28.98 7.41
C PRO A 755 -6.49 28.16 6.75
N ALA A 756 -6.81 26.94 7.19
CA ALA A 756 -7.97 26.20 6.67
C ALA A 756 -8.89 25.77 7.83
N THR A 757 -10.15 26.23 7.82
CA THR A 757 -11.07 25.94 8.94
C THR A 757 -12.12 24.85 8.63
N GLU A 758 -12.49 24.61 7.36
CA GLU A 758 -13.41 23.53 6.94
C GLU A 758 -13.32 23.27 5.43
N LEU A 759 -13.29 21.99 5.04
CA LEU A 759 -13.38 21.52 3.64
C LEU A 759 -14.81 21.05 3.34
N VAL A 760 -15.42 21.51 2.26
CA VAL A 760 -16.65 20.92 1.72
C VAL A 760 -16.41 20.61 0.25
N ALA A 761 -16.82 19.44 -0.22
CA ALA A 761 -16.69 19.07 -1.62
C ALA A 761 -18.01 18.50 -2.12
N VAL A 762 -18.55 19.10 -3.17
CA VAL A 762 -19.68 18.59 -3.94
C VAL A 762 -19.24 18.36 -5.39
N GLN A 763 -20.08 17.73 -6.21
CA GLN A 763 -19.67 17.22 -7.53
C GLN A 763 -19.10 18.29 -8.48
N ASP A 764 -19.55 19.53 -8.35
CA ASP A 764 -19.22 20.65 -9.23
C ASP A 764 -18.33 21.74 -8.57
N ALA A 765 -18.05 21.65 -7.25
CA ALA A 765 -17.18 22.62 -6.57
C ALA A 765 -16.60 22.10 -5.24
N ILE A 766 -15.36 22.48 -4.96
CA ILE A 766 -14.70 22.33 -3.65
C ILE A 766 -14.63 23.69 -2.97
N TYR A 767 -15.12 23.77 -1.73
CA TYR A 767 -15.12 24.96 -0.89
C TYR A 767 -14.14 24.77 0.26
N LEU A 768 -13.28 25.76 0.46
CA LEU A 768 -12.32 25.80 1.55
C LEU A 768 -12.42 27.13 2.28
N SER A 769 -12.83 27.12 3.54
CA SER A 769 -12.80 28.33 4.35
C SER A 769 -11.36 28.70 4.75
N TYR A 770 -11.03 29.97 4.51
CA TYR A 770 -9.74 30.61 4.78
C TYR A 770 -10.02 31.99 5.39
N GLY A 771 -10.10 32.07 6.72
CA GLY A 771 -10.48 33.30 7.40
C GLY A 771 -11.86 33.78 6.95
N ARG A 772 -11.96 35.02 6.44
CA ARG A 772 -13.18 35.62 5.89
C ARG A 772 -13.51 35.19 4.45
N ARG A 773 -12.59 34.49 3.78
CA ARG A 773 -12.75 34.03 2.41
C ARG A 773 -13.17 32.57 2.39
N CYS A 774 -14.08 32.20 1.52
CA CYS A 774 -14.30 30.83 1.12
C CYS A 774 -13.75 30.65 -0.29
N ARG A 775 -12.61 29.97 -0.44
CA ARG A 775 -12.00 29.70 -1.75
C ARG A 775 -12.74 28.57 -2.44
N VAL A 776 -12.95 28.72 -3.75
CA VAL A 776 -13.67 27.76 -4.58
C VAL A 776 -12.69 27.16 -5.59
N PHE A 777 -12.70 25.83 -5.72
CA PHE A 777 -11.87 25.09 -6.65
C PHE A 777 -12.73 24.18 -7.53
N ASP A 778 -12.29 24.00 -8.77
CA ASP A 778 -12.82 23.02 -9.70
C ASP A 778 -12.43 21.60 -9.25
N PRO A 779 -13.38 20.68 -8.99
CA PRO A 779 -13.07 19.32 -8.57
C PRO A 779 -12.30 18.48 -9.60
N ALA A 780 -12.46 18.76 -10.90
CA ALA A 780 -11.81 18.03 -11.98
C ALA A 780 -10.34 18.43 -12.13
N THR A 781 -10.02 19.72 -11.99
CA THR A 781 -8.67 20.25 -12.25
C THR A 781 -7.90 20.64 -10.98
N GLY A 782 -8.58 20.82 -9.85
CA GLY A 782 -8.00 21.34 -8.62
C GLY A 782 -7.67 22.83 -8.68
N GLN A 783 -7.98 23.52 -9.78
CA GLN A 783 -7.66 24.94 -9.96
C GLN A 783 -8.67 25.83 -9.21
N SER A 784 -8.17 26.94 -8.68
CA SER A 784 -9.01 27.95 -8.02
C SER A 784 -9.89 28.63 -9.07
N THR A 785 -11.21 28.61 -8.89
CA THR A 785 -12.18 29.27 -9.78
C THR A 785 -12.65 30.61 -9.22
N GLY A 786 -12.44 30.87 -7.92
CA GLY A 786 -12.74 32.15 -7.30
C GLY A 786 -12.78 32.08 -5.77
N SER A 787 -13.41 33.07 -5.15
CA SER A 787 -13.67 33.09 -3.72
C SER A 787 -14.95 33.84 -3.39
N ILE A 788 -15.61 33.44 -2.30
CA ILE A 788 -16.78 34.11 -1.73
C ILE A 788 -16.36 34.77 -0.42
N GLU A 789 -16.54 36.09 -0.34
CA GLU A 789 -16.17 36.91 0.81
C GLU A 789 -17.34 37.07 1.79
N LEU A 790 -17.06 37.07 3.09
CA LEU A 790 -18.04 37.51 4.09
C LEU A 790 -18.30 39.02 3.96
N PRO A 791 -19.56 39.48 4.21
CA PRO A 791 -19.88 40.90 4.37
C PRO A 791 -18.88 41.65 5.25
N GLU A 792 -18.51 42.88 4.87
CA GLU A 792 -17.42 43.64 5.51
C GLU A 792 -17.55 43.77 7.04
N ASP A 793 -18.78 43.86 7.54
CA ASP A 793 -19.13 43.97 8.96
C ASP A 793 -18.89 42.68 9.77
N LEU A 794 -18.79 41.50 9.13
CA LEU A 794 -18.50 40.23 9.78
C LEU A 794 -17.00 39.96 9.84
N THR A 795 -16.38 40.27 10.98
CA THR A 795 -14.91 40.17 11.18
C THR A 795 -14.41 38.78 11.54
N ALA A 796 -15.29 37.91 12.06
CA ALA A 796 -14.98 36.52 12.35
C ALA A 796 -14.86 35.68 11.07
N PRO A 797 -14.14 34.53 11.11
CA PRO A 797 -13.98 33.67 9.95
C PRO A 797 -15.25 32.86 9.64
N TRP A 798 -15.32 32.32 8.42
CA TRP A 798 -16.29 31.29 8.06
C TRP A 798 -16.13 30.04 8.96
N ALA A 799 -17.27 29.52 9.42
CA ALA A 799 -17.38 28.25 10.16
C ALA A 799 -18.70 27.53 9.80
N ASN A 800 -18.78 26.23 10.07
CA ASN A 800 -19.98 25.40 9.85
C ASN A 800 -20.51 25.44 8.40
N LEU A 801 -19.62 25.37 7.41
CA LEU A 801 -20.00 25.42 6.00
C LEU A 801 -20.91 24.25 5.61
N ARG A 802 -22.04 24.54 4.98
CA ARG A 802 -23.01 23.56 4.47
C ARG A 802 -23.44 23.95 3.07
N VAL A 803 -23.43 23.00 2.16
CA VAL A 803 -23.89 23.17 0.77
C VAL A 803 -25.17 22.38 0.57
N SER A 804 -26.22 23.06 0.11
CA SER A 804 -27.50 22.43 -0.26
C SER A 804 -28.13 23.17 -1.44
N GLY A 805 -28.21 22.51 -2.60
CA GLY A 805 -28.64 23.15 -3.84
C GLY A 805 -27.76 24.36 -4.18
N GLU A 806 -28.38 25.52 -4.41
CA GLU A 806 -27.71 26.78 -4.74
C GLU A 806 -27.20 27.57 -3.51
N HIS A 807 -27.44 27.06 -2.30
CA HIS A 807 -27.08 27.74 -1.05
C HIS A 807 -25.75 27.24 -0.51
N LEU A 808 -24.86 28.20 -0.20
CA LEU A 808 -23.76 28.02 0.73
C LEU A 808 -24.16 28.66 2.06
N VAL A 809 -24.46 27.81 3.04
CA VAL A 809 -24.84 28.22 4.40
C VAL A 809 -23.63 28.11 5.30
N GLY A 810 -23.47 29.06 6.21
CA GLY A 810 -22.43 29.00 7.23
C GLY A 810 -22.70 29.95 8.37
N SER A 811 -21.76 30.00 9.31
CA SER A 811 -21.79 30.89 10.46
C SER A 811 -20.53 31.74 10.53
N SER A 812 -20.67 32.94 11.09
CA SER A 812 -19.57 33.83 11.45
C SER A 812 -19.96 34.61 12.71
N ASP A 813 -19.20 34.44 13.79
CA ASP A 813 -19.55 34.93 15.13
C ASP A 813 -20.97 34.48 15.54
N ARG A 814 -21.89 35.40 15.82
CA ARG A 814 -23.28 35.09 16.19
C ARG A 814 -24.23 35.04 14.99
N HIS A 815 -23.73 35.10 13.76
CA HIS A 815 -24.59 35.16 12.58
C HIS A 815 -24.60 33.82 11.85
N VAL A 816 -25.80 33.38 11.47
CA VAL A 816 -26.02 32.35 10.46
C VAL A 816 -26.41 33.05 9.17
N LEU A 817 -25.77 32.70 8.06
CA LEU A 817 -26.01 33.32 6.78
C LEU A 817 -26.07 32.30 5.65
N SER A 818 -26.76 32.68 4.59
CA SER A 818 -26.81 31.95 3.32
C SER A 818 -26.44 32.86 2.19
N VAL A 819 -25.55 32.37 1.32
CA VAL A 819 -25.13 33.06 0.10
C VAL A 819 -25.42 32.17 -1.10
N ASN A 820 -25.71 32.78 -2.25
CA ASN A 820 -25.73 32.05 -3.50
C ASN A 820 -24.32 31.56 -3.81
N ARG A 821 -24.13 30.26 -3.89
CA ARG A 821 -22.80 29.65 -4.01
C ARG A 821 -22.12 29.88 -5.36
N ARG A 822 -22.87 30.30 -6.39
CA ARG A 822 -22.36 30.58 -7.74
C ARG A 822 -22.00 32.05 -7.91
N THR A 823 -22.82 32.95 -7.38
CA THR A 823 -22.63 34.40 -7.54
C THR A 823 -21.95 35.07 -6.36
N GLY A 824 -21.94 34.42 -5.18
CA GLY A 824 -21.46 35.00 -3.92
C GLY A 824 -22.44 36.00 -3.28
N GLN A 825 -23.61 36.21 -3.87
CA GLN A 825 -24.60 37.17 -3.35
C GLN A 825 -25.17 36.71 -2.00
N LEU A 826 -25.18 37.59 -1.00
CA LEU A 826 -25.89 37.36 0.25
C LEU A 826 -27.39 37.24 0.01
N LEU A 827 -27.98 36.12 0.42
CA LEU A 827 -29.42 35.87 0.30
C LEU A 827 -30.15 36.34 1.56
N TRP A 828 -29.66 35.90 2.73
CA TRP A 828 -30.20 36.31 4.03
C TRP A 828 -29.15 36.10 5.13
N ARG A 829 -29.37 36.76 6.27
CA ARG A 829 -28.61 36.58 7.51
C ARG A 829 -29.54 36.65 8.72
N VAL A 830 -29.26 35.85 9.74
CA VAL A 830 -30.00 35.81 11.01
C VAL A 830 -29.01 35.88 12.16
N GLU A 831 -29.27 36.75 13.13
CA GLU A 831 -28.51 36.82 14.38
C GLU A 831 -29.03 35.77 15.37
N ALA A 832 -28.09 35.01 15.94
CA ALA A 832 -28.31 34.06 17.03
C ALA A 832 -27.98 34.73 18.36
N ALA A 833 -28.57 34.23 19.45
CA ALA A 833 -28.30 34.74 20.79
C ALA A 833 -26.86 34.42 21.25
N ARG A 834 -26.23 33.39 20.68
CA ARG A 834 -24.92 32.86 21.11
C ARG A 834 -23.97 32.65 19.91
N PRO A 835 -22.64 32.80 20.11
CA PRO A 835 -21.64 32.64 19.03
C PRO A 835 -21.22 31.19 18.78
N ALA A 836 -21.42 30.31 19.76
CA ALA A 836 -21.13 28.89 19.59
C ALA A 836 -22.30 28.22 18.86
N LEU A 837 -22.12 27.95 17.58
CA LEU A 837 -23.18 27.45 16.69
C LEU A 837 -22.83 26.08 16.10
N TYR A 838 -23.85 25.25 15.92
CA TYR A 838 -23.79 24.01 15.14
C TYR A 838 -24.92 23.98 14.12
N LEU A 839 -24.63 23.57 12.87
CA LEU A 839 -25.57 23.62 11.75
C LEU A 839 -25.81 22.25 11.11
N ALA A 840 -27.06 22.01 10.72
CA ALA A 840 -27.46 20.96 9.79
C ALA A 840 -28.43 21.54 8.75
N VAL A 841 -28.29 21.15 7.49
CA VAL A 841 -29.09 21.65 6.37
C VAL A 841 -29.65 20.49 5.56
N GLY A 842 -30.95 20.52 5.29
CA GLY A 842 -31.65 19.53 4.47
C GLY A 842 -33.15 19.77 4.50
N GLY A 843 -33.92 19.12 3.62
CA GLY A 843 -35.40 19.20 3.67
C GLY A 843 -35.96 20.64 3.61
N ASN A 844 -35.27 21.52 2.87
CA ASN A 844 -35.52 22.97 2.78
C ASN A 844 -35.40 23.76 4.10
N LYS A 845 -34.63 23.25 5.07
CA LYS A 845 -34.44 23.87 6.39
C LYS A 845 -32.96 24.02 6.75
N VAL A 846 -32.67 25.03 7.56
CA VAL A 846 -31.41 25.17 8.29
C VAL A 846 -31.72 24.99 9.77
N LEU A 847 -31.22 23.90 10.34
CA LEU A 847 -31.32 23.58 11.75
C LEU A 847 -30.09 24.14 12.47
N CYS A 848 -30.33 25.01 13.43
CA CYS A 848 -29.31 25.70 14.20
C CYS A 848 -29.39 25.30 15.66
N ALA A 849 -28.25 25.03 16.27
CA ALA A 849 -28.12 24.89 17.71
C ALA A 849 -27.17 25.97 18.27
N GLU A 850 -27.68 26.74 19.23
CA GLU A 850 -26.92 27.66 20.07
C GLU A 850 -26.38 26.88 21.26
N LEU A 851 -25.10 26.50 21.20
CA LEU A 851 -24.52 25.54 22.12
C LEU A 851 -24.40 26.10 23.55
N ALA A 852 -24.79 25.28 24.52
CA ALA A 852 -24.50 25.46 25.93
C ALA A 852 -23.05 25.06 26.22
N ASN A 853 -22.48 25.59 27.29
CA ASN A 853 -21.15 25.24 27.76
C ASN A 853 -21.19 24.51 29.11
N PRO A 854 -21.17 23.16 29.12
CA PRO A 854 -21.15 22.37 30.34
C PRO A 854 -19.97 22.67 31.25
N GLN A 855 -18.83 23.12 30.71
CA GLN A 855 -17.65 23.46 31.52
C GLN A 855 -17.87 24.72 32.37
N ARG A 856 -18.88 25.53 32.02
CA ARG A 856 -19.33 26.69 32.80
C ARG A 856 -20.54 26.38 33.68
N GLY A 857 -20.94 25.12 33.79
CA GLY A 857 -22.10 24.69 34.56
C GLY A 857 -23.45 24.86 33.83
N GLU A 858 -23.43 25.15 32.53
CA GLU A 858 -24.65 25.23 31.71
C GLU A 858 -25.18 23.82 31.39
N ASP A 859 -26.50 23.67 31.40
CA ASP A 859 -27.20 22.42 31.09
C ASP A 859 -27.73 22.45 29.65
N GLU A 860 -27.20 21.57 28.81
CA GLU A 860 -27.54 21.44 27.38
C GLU A 860 -29.02 21.17 27.08
N THR A 861 -29.82 20.76 28.07
CA THR A 861 -31.26 20.51 27.87
C THR A 861 -32.14 21.75 28.07
N ARG A 862 -31.58 22.82 28.65
CA ARG A 862 -32.34 23.99 29.12
C ARG A 862 -31.66 25.31 28.77
N ASP A 863 -30.33 25.36 28.82
CA ASP A 863 -29.53 26.52 28.45
C ASP A 863 -29.19 26.46 26.95
N GLY A 864 -29.24 27.62 26.27
CA GLY A 864 -29.15 27.70 24.81
C GLY A 864 -30.48 27.44 24.11
N SER A 865 -30.46 27.34 22.79
CA SER A 865 -31.66 27.06 21.99
C SER A 865 -31.36 26.28 20.71
N ILE A 866 -32.34 25.51 20.26
CA ILE A 866 -32.37 24.91 18.93
C ILE A 866 -33.50 25.57 18.14
N PHE A 867 -33.26 25.89 16.88
CA PHE A 867 -34.28 26.49 16.01
C PHE A 867 -34.10 26.07 14.56
N ALA A 868 -35.20 26.14 13.80
CA ALA A 868 -35.18 25.93 12.36
C ALA A 868 -35.44 27.25 11.62
N LEU A 869 -34.71 27.43 10.52
CA LEU A 869 -34.96 28.48 9.53
C LEU A 869 -35.39 27.84 8.22
N ASP A 870 -36.26 28.52 7.47
CA ASP A 870 -36.50 28.22 6.06
C ASP A 870 -35.22 28.52 5.25
N LEU A 871 -34.77 27.56 4.43
CA LEU A 871 -33.50 27.68 3.70
C LEU A 871 -33.50 28.82 2.67
N ALA A 872 -34.65 29.09 2.04
CA ALA A 872 -34.75 30.09 0.99
C ALA A 872 -34.79 31.52 1.55
N THR A 873 -35.49 31.72 2.66
CA THR A 873 -35.82 33.05 3.20
C THR A 873 -35.08 33.42 4.48
N GLY A 874 -34.57 32.44 5.23
CA GLY A 874 -34.03 32.64 6.57
C GLY A 874 -35.10 32.88 7.64
N GLN A 875 -36.39 32.76 7.30
CA GLN A 875 -37.48 32.94 8.26
C GLN A 875 -37.44 31.85 9.33
N ARG A 876 -37.55 32.24 10.61
CA ARG A 876 -37.61 31.29 11.73
C ARG A 876 -38.94 30.53 11.71
N LEU A 877 -38.85 29.21 11.63
CA LEU A 877 -40.00 28.29 11.59
C LEU A 877 -40.46 27.92 13.00
N TRP A 878 -39.51 27.57 13.87
CA TRP A 878 -39.75 27.21 15.27
C TRP A 878 -38.47 27.38 16.11
N GLN A 879 -38.61 27.39 17.44
CA GLN A 879 -37.52 27.45 18.41
C GLN A 879 -37.86 26.68 19.68
N ARG A 880 -36.88 26.02 20.29
CA ARG A 880 -36.98 25.31 21.57
C ARG A 880 -35.78 25.63 22.46
N ALA A 881 -35.97 25.50 23.77
CA ALA A 881 -34.88 25.53 24.73
C ALA A 881 -34.00 24.28 24.58
N GLY A 882 -32.72 24.44 24.93
CA GLY A 882 -31.69 23.39 24.84
C GLY A 882 -30.62 23.75 23.83
N GLY A 883 -29.36 23.54 24.19
CA GLY A 883 -28.17 24.02 23.49
C GLY A 883 -27.19 22.89 23.22
N ALA A 884 -27.65 21.83 22.58
CA ALA A 884 -26.84 20.66 22.28
C ALA A 884 -26.57 20.53 20.78
N THR A 885 -25.47 19.84 20.42
CA THR A 885 -25.25 19.43 19.02
C THR A 885 -26.42 18.59 18.53
N LEU A 886 -26.81 18.76 17.27
CA LEU A 886 -27.93 18.05 16.67
C LEU A 886 -27.50 17.28 15.41
N ARG A 887 -28.32 16.32 14.99
CA ARG A 887 -28.25 15.70 13.66
C ARG A 887 -29.62 15.72 13.03
N TYR A 888 -29.70 15.77 11.70
CA TYR A 888 -30.97 15.85 11.00
C TYR A 888 -31.11 14.75 9.95
N SER A 889 -32.25 14.07 9.95
CA SER A 889 -32.69 13.19 8.86
C SER A 889 -33.65 13.97 7.98
N ALA A 890 -33.17 14.45 6.83
CA ALA A 890 -34.03 15.09 5.84
C ALA A 890 -35.07 14.12 5.27
N LEU A 891 -34.72 12.83 5.16
CA LEU A 891 -35.60 11.76 4.69
C LEU A 891 -36.86 11.60 5.54
N LEU A 892 -36.70 11.67 6.87
CA LEU A 892 -37.79 11.45 7.82
C LEU A 892 -38.31 12.75 8.46
N ASP A 893 -37.68 13.88 8.14
CA ASP A 893 -37.86 15.17 8.81
C ASP A 893 -37.74 15.05 10.35
N ILE A 894 -36.67 14.40 10.84
CA ILE A 894 -36.41 14.18 12.27
C ILE A 894 -35.08 14.81 12.68
N VAL A 895 -35.11 15.63 13.74
CA VAL A 895 -33.95 16.20 14.41
C VAL A 895 -33.64 15.37 15.65
N VAL A 896 -32.39 14.93 15.79
CA VAL A 896 -31.90 14.15 16.92
C VAL A 896 -30.99 15.03 17.77
N THR A 897 -31.28 15.16 19.06
CA THR A 897 -30.41 15.79 20.07
C THR A 897 -29.95 14.74 21.09
N PRO A 898 -29.02 15.05 22.02
CA PRO A 898 -28.54 14.08 23.01
C PRO A 898 -29.61 13.51 23.94
N THR A 899 -30.79 14.12 24.01
CA THR A 899 -31.83 13.76 24.98
C THR A 899 -33.20 13.53 24.38
N ALA A 900 -33.48 14.00 23.16
CA ALA A 900 -34.79 13.84 22.51
C ALA A 900 -34.72 13.85 20.98
N PHE A 901 -35.80 13.33 20.35
CA PHE A 901 -36.04 13.44 18.91
C PHE A 901 -37.18 14.41 18.68
N TYR A 902 -37.03 15.32 17.72
CA TYR A 902 -38.02 16.32 17.34
C TYR A 902 -38.37 16.21 15.87
N ARG A 903 -39.61 16.56 15.50
CA ARG A 903 -39.97 16.74 14.10
C ARG A 903 -39.33 18.03 13.57
N GLY A 904 -38.69 17.95 12.41
CA GLY A 904 -38.05 19.09 11.76
C GLY A 904 -39.05 20.15 11.28
N SER A 905 -40.32 19.78 11.05
CA SER A 905 -41.38 20.68 10.60
C SER A 905 -41.81 21.71 11.64
N ASP A 906 -41.93 21.32 12.91
CA ASP A 906 -42.54 22.13 13.96
C ASP A 906 -41.79 22.11 15.30
N GLY A 907 -40.74 21.30 15.42
CA GLY A 907 -39.98 21.15 16.66
C GLY A 907 -40.75 20.45 17.77
N GLU A 908 -41.86 19.76 17.47
CA GLU A 908 -42.57 18.93 18.45
C GLU A 908 -41.83 17.61 18.69
N PRO A 909 -41.79 17.10 19.95
CA PRO A 909 -41.19 15.79 20.24
C PRO A 909 -41.84 14.66 19.44
N VAL A 910 -41.04 13.73 18.92
CA VAL A 910 -41.52 12.54 18.21
C VAL A 910 -42.28 11.60 19.16
N THR A 911 -41.85 11.52 20.42
CA THR A 911 -42.51 10.75 21.48
C THR A 911 -42.83 11.61 22.70
N GLN A 912 -43.99 11.36 23.34
CA GLN A 912 -44.38 12.06 24.57
C GLN A 912 -43.61 11.58 25.81
N GLN A 913 -43.05 10.36 25.77
CA GLN A 913 -42.16 9.88 26.83
C GLN A 913 -40.72 10.30 26.50
N PRO A 914 -40.01 10.94 27.44
CA PRO A 914 -38.58 11.20 27.28
C PRO A 914 -37.81 9.88 27.23
N SER A 915 -36.61 9.92 26.65
CA SER A 915 -35.62 8.85 26.73
C SER A 915 -35.56 8.29 28.18
N PRO A 916 -35.37 6.97 28.38
CA PRO A 916 -35.32 6.40 29.72
C PRO A 916 -34.37 7.21 30.62
N PRO A 917 -34.75 7.55 31.86
CA PRO A 917 -33.93 8.37 32.75
C PRO A 917 -32.47 7.88 32.78
N GLY A 918 -31.51 8.76 32.44
CA GLY A 918 -30.09 8.43 32.36
C GLY A 918 -29.56 8.07 30.97
N THR A 919 -30.41 8.02 29.93
CA THR A 919 -29.97 7.78 28.54
C THR A 919 -29.58 9.10 27.88
N ARG A 920 -28.27 9.35 27.69
CA ARG A 920 -27.73 10.49 26.95
C ARG A 920 -26.97 10.01 25.73
N TRP A 921 -27.40 10.38 24.53
CA TRP A 921 -26.71 10.04 23.28
C TRP A 921 -25.55 11.02 23.01
N VAL A 922 -24.39 10.49 22.62
CA VAL A 922 -23.22 11.31 22.29
C VAL A 922 -23.33 11.73 20.82
N LEU A 923 -23.56 13.00 20.47
CA LEU A 923 -23.74 13.40 19.05
C LEU A 923 -22.53 14.09 18.41
N LEU A 924 -21.43 14.26 19.14
CA LEU A 924 -20.25 15.00 18.69
C LEU A 924 -19.61 14.44 17.41
N GLY A 925 -19.38 15.32 16.43
CA GLY A 925 -18.56 15.08 15.25
C GLY A 925 -17.14 15.57 15.48
N GLY A 926 -16.20 14.65 15.79
CA GLY A 926 -14.77 14.97 15.84
C GLY A 926 -14.26 15.42 17.21
N GLY A 927 -13.84 14.45 18.03
CA GLY A 927 -13.23 14.67 19.33
C GLY A 927 -13.44 13.43 20.18
N LEU A 928 -12.40 12.93 20.87
CA LEU A 928 -12.51 11.74 21.71
C LEU A 928 -13.49 12.01 22.87
N PRO A 929 -14.66 11.36 22.94
CA PRO A 929 -15.30 11.17 24.23
C PRO A 929 -14.40 10.19 25.01
N LYS A 930 -14.17 10.45 26.29
CA LYS A 930 -13.54 9.44 27.17
C LYS A 930 -14.43 8.20 27.39
N ALA A 931 -15.65 8.17 26.83
CA ALA A 931 -16.55 7.01 26.75
C ALA A 931 -17.69 7.26 25.72
N GLY A 932 -17.96 6.31 24.81
CA GLY A 932 -19.17 6.29 23.98
C GLY A 932 -18.96 6.30 22.45
N LEU A 933 -19.85 5.62 21.71
CA LEU A 933 -19.95 5.65 20.25
C LEU A 933 -20.81 6.86 19.84
N PRO A 934 -20.30 7.82 19.04
CA PRO A 934 -21.11 8.94 18.58
C PRO A 934 -22.33 8.47 17.75
N GLY A 935 -23.49 9.05 18.04
CA GLY A 935 -24.77 8.87 17.37
C GLY A 935 -24.67 9.20 15.88
N ARG A 936 -25.15 8.30 15.02
CA ARG A 936 -25.18 8.48 13.55
C ARG A 936 -26.54 8.11 12.98
N ILE A 937 -27.04 8.92 12.07
CA ILE A 937 -28.27 8.66 11.33
C ILE A 937 -27.90 7.89 10.06
N ALA A 938 -28.21 6.60 10.02
CA ALA A 938 -27.98 5.70 8.88
C ALA A 938 -29.33 5.24 8.33
N GLY A 939 -29.83 5.92 7.29
CA GLY A 939 -31.20 5.73 6.80
C GLY A 939 -32.23 5.97 7.92
N PRO A 940 -33.12 5.01 8.23
CA PRO A 940 -34.10 5.15 9.31
C PRO A 940 -33.55 4.81 10.71
N LYS A 941 -32.25 4.54 10.85
CA LYS A 941 -31.64 4.05 12.08
C LYS A 941 -30.79 5.14 12.75
N LEU A 942 -30.85 5.24 14.08
CA LEU A 942 -29.83 5.92 14.88
C LEU A 942 -28.88 4.88 15.50
N LEU A 943 -27.60 4.95 15.13
CA LEU A 943 -26.54 4.08 15.65
C LEU A 943 -25.83 4.79 16.81
N THR A 944 -25.78 4.17 18.00
CA THR A 944 -25.18 4.73 19.22
C THR A 944 -24.65 3.62 20.11
N GLY A 945 -23.98 3.91 21.23
CA GLY A 945 -23.55 2.87 22.18
C GLY A 945 -22.26 3.20 22.91
N THR A 946 -21.49 2.17 23.25
CA THR A 946 -20.20 2.27 23.96
C THR A 946 -19.08 1.65 23.13
N ASP A 947 -17.87 1.65 23.68
CA ASP A 947 -16.74 0.90 23.09
C ASP A 947 -16.94 -0.62 23.17
N GLU A 948 -17.95 -1.08 23.90
CA GLU A 948 -18.28 -2.50 24.09
C GLU A 948 -19.66 -2.88 23.54
N THR A 949 -20.52 -1.90 23.25
CA THR A 949 -21.88 -2.16 22.75
C THR A 949 -22.27 -1.25 21.59
N LEU A 950 -22.97 -1.82 20.61
CA LEU A 950 -23.71 -1.08 19.59
C LEU A 950 -25.22 -1.23 19.84
N LEU A 951 -25.89 -0.09 19.96
CA LEU A 951 -27.33 0.09 20.05
C LEU A 951 -27.84 0.70 18.76
N VAL A 952 -28.99 0.21 18.31
CA VAL A 952 -29.70 0.74 17.14
C VAL A 952 -31.06 1.20 17.60
N TYR A 953 -31.47 2.41 17.23
CA TYR A 953 -32.82 2.93 17.45
C TYR A 953 -33.49 3.14 16.10
N ASP A 954 -34.80 2.91 16.06
CA ASP A 954 -35.66 3.29 14.95
C ASP A 954 -36.03 4.76 15.11
N LEU A 955 -35.70 5.59 14.11
CA LEU A 955 -35.91 7.04 14.19
C LEU A 955 -37.39 7.42 14.29
N PRO A 956 -38.31 6.86 13.48
CA PRO A 956 -39.74 7.19 13.57
C PRO A 956 -40.37 6.88 14.93
N SER A 957 -40.04 5.77 15.56
CA SER A 957 -40.62 5.37 16.86
C SER A 957 -39.80 5.81 18.08
N ALA A 958 -38.55 6.22 17.87
CA ALA A 958 -37.54 6.47 18.91
C ALA A 958 -37.28 5.26 19.84
N GLN A 959 -37.58 4.04 19.38
CA GLN A 959 -37.41 2.81 20.17
C GLN A 959 -36.16 2.04 19.78
N PRO A 960 -35.51 1.34 20.73
CA PRO A 960 -34.40 0.45 20.41
C PRO A 960 -34.86 -0.72 19.53
N VAL A 961 -34.04 -1.06 18.54
CA VAL A 961 -34.26 -2.16 17.58
C VAL A 961 -33.36 -3.33 17.92
N GLY A 962 -33.97 -4.47 18.26
CA GLY A 962 -33.26 -5.68 18.60
C GLY A 962 -32.44 -5.59 19.89
N LYS A 963 -31.65 -6.62 20.18
CA LYS A 963 -30.76 -6.65 21.36
C LYS A 963 -29.50 -5.79 21.11
N PRO A 964 -28.79 -5.28 22.13
CA PRO A 964 -27.48 -4.65 21.94
C PRO A 964 -26.47 -5.64 21.31
N LEU A 965 -25.66 -5.20 20.34
CA LEU A 965 -24.56 -6.01 19.80
C LEU A 965 -23.33 -5.79 20.68
N GLN A 966 -22.74 -6.87 21.19
CA GLN A 966 -21.48 -6.79 21.93
C GLN A 966 -20.32 -6.79 20.94
N TRP A 967 -19.34 -5.91 21.16
CA TRP A 967 -18.07 -5.89 20.43
C TRP A 967 -16.93 -5.44 21.34
N VAL A 968 -15.70 -5.44 20.83
CA VAL A 968 -14.56 -4.84 21.54
C VAL A 968 -13.91 -3.82 20.62
N ARG A 969 -14.35 -2.55 20.72
CA ARG A 969 -13.69 -1.44 20.06
C ARG A 969 -12.44 -1.08 20.86
N ARG A 970 -11.26 -1.33 20.28
CA ARG A 970 -9.99 -0.92 20.89
C ARG A 970 -9.35 0.22 20.12
N GLY A 971 -9.14 1.35 20.81
CA GLY A 971 -8.33 2.48 20.35
C GLY A 971 -9.11 3.71 19.96
N CYS A 972 -8.38 4.80 19.71
CA CYS A 972 -8.90 6.15 19.57
C CYS A 972 -9.55 6.47 18.20
N THR A 973 -9.77 5.47 17.33
CA THR A 973 -10.23 5.69 15.96
C THR A 973 -11.74 6.00 15.92
N GLY A 974 -12.14 7.05 15.20
CA GLY A 974 -13.55 7.38 14.98
C GLY A 974 -14.33 6.25 14.26
N THR A 975 -15.65 6.37 14.21
CA THR A 975 -16.49 5.49 13.38
C THR A 975 -17.00 6.27 12.16
N ARG A 976 -17.42 5.56 11.12
CA ARG A 976 -18.22 6.11 10.01
C ARG A 976 -19.27 5.11 9.65
N ALA A 977 -20.43 5.60 9.22
CA ALA A 977 -21.52 4.75 8.81
C ALA A 977 -21.94 5.03 7.38
N SER A 978 -22.65 4.07 6.82
CA SER A 978 -23.51 4.21 5.64
C SER A 978 -24.85 3.59 5.98
N THR A 979 -25.78 3.51 5.03
CA THR A 979 -27.11 2.91 5.25
C THR A 979 -27.05 1.48 5.80
N HIS A 980 -26.07 0.68 5.37
CA HIS A 980 -25.96 -0.75 5.74
C HIS A 980 -24.70 -1.11 6.52
N LEU A 981 -23.79 -0.17 6.78
CA LEU A 981 -22.51 -0.49 7.41
C LEU A 981 -22.11 0.49 8.50
N LEU A 982 -21.47 -0.02 9.55
CA LEU A 982 -20.70 0.76 10.51
C LEU A 982 -19.24 0.34 10.47
N THR A 983 -18.36 1.25 10.06
CA THR A 983 -16.90 1.03 10.08
C THR A 983 -16.34 1.22 11.49
N THR A 984 -15.37 0.38 11.83
CA THR A 984 -14.80 0.33 13.18
C THR A 984 -13.37 -0.20 13.17
N ARG A 985 -12.78 -0.26 14.37
CA ARG A 985 -11.56 -0.98 14.66
C ARG A 985 -11.89 -2.16 15.57
N TYR A 986 -11.76 -3.37 15.04
CA TYR A 986 -12.00 -4.61 15.77
C TYR A 986 -10.67 -5.26 16.13
N CYS A 987 -10.42 -5.47 17.42
CA CYS A 987 -9.20 -6.04 17.99
C CYS A 987 -7.87 -5.35 17.62
N GLY A 988 -7.86 -4.27 16.83
CA GLY A 988 -6.64 -3.61 16.35
C GLY A 988 -6.58 -3.39 14.84
N THR A 989 -7.48 -4.04 14.08
CA THR A 989 -7.54 -4.08 12.62
C THR A 989 -8.79 -3.36 12.11
N SER A 990 -8.74 -2.92 10.86
CA SER A 990 -9.88 -2.32 10.17
C SER A 990 -11.03 -3.33 10.13
N ALA A 991 -12.24 -2.89 10.42
CA ALA A 991 -13.39 -3.77 10.36
C ALA A 991 -14.65 -2.99 10.00
N TRP A 992 -15.69 -3.71 9.64
CA TRP A 992 -17.04 -3.17 9.52
C TRP A 992 -18.05 -4.13 10.15
N ILE A 993 -19.15 -3.54 10.60
CA ILE A 993 -20.35 -4.25 10.99
C ILE A 993 -21.35 -4.10 9.86
N ASP A 994 -21.86 -5.23 9.37
CA ASP A 994 -23.08 -5.24 8.55
C ASP A 994 -24.29 -4.96 9.45
N LEU A 995 -25.00 -3.86 9.21
CA LEU A 995 -26.10 -3.42 10.07
C LEU A 995 -27.37 -4.24 9.90
N ASP A 996 -27.44 -5.09 8.87
CA ASP A 996 -28.59 -5.94 8.60
C ASP A 996 -28.35 -7.34 9.18
N SER A 997 -27.18 -7.94 8.95
CA SER A 997 -26.81 -9.26 9.54
C SER A 997 -26.26 -9.16 10.97
N ARG A 998 -25.74 -7.98 11.34
CA ARG A 998 -25.02 -7.70 12.61
C ARG A 998 -23.71 -8.47 12.76
N GLU A 999 -23.16 -8.96 11.66
CA GLU A 999 -21.85 -9.62 11.61
C GLU A 999 -20.73 -8.58 11.60
N ILE A 1000 -19.62 -8.90 12.30
CA ILE A 1000 -18.40 -8.09 12.31
C ILE A 1000 -17.36 -8.76 11.42
N THR A 1001 -16.93 -8.08 10.37
CA THR A 1001 -15.91 -8.59 9.45
C THR A 1001 -14.62 -7.79 9.59
N PRO A 1002 -13.50 -8.41 10.06
CA PRO A 1002 -12.19 -7.78 10.03
C PRO A 1002 -11.58 -7.82 8.61
N PHE A 1003 -10.84 -6.79 8.25
CA PHE A 1003 -10.01 -6.73 7.05
C PHE A 1003 -8.53 -6.78 7.45
N LEU A 1004 -8.00 -8.00 7.50
CA LEU A 1004 -6.63 -8.30 7.92
C LEU A 1004 -5.60 -7.66 6.99
N GLY A 1005 -4.49 -7.18 7.55
CA GLY A 1005 -3.36 -6.61 6.80
C GLY A 1005 -3.41 -5.08 6.58
N ILE A 1006 -4.55 -4.42 6.77
CA ILE A 1006 -4.67 -2.95 6.69
C ILE A 1006 -5.06 -2.35 8.05
N ARG A 1007 -4.34 -1.29 8.45
CA ARG A 1007 -4.63 -0.55 9.68
C ARG A 1007 -5.67 0.55 9.44
N PRO A 1008 -6.61 0.76 10.37
CA PRO A 1008 -7.44 1.95 10.33
C PRO A 1008 -6.62 3.17 10.78
N GLY A 1009 -6.94 4.36 10.30
CA GLY A 1009 -6.26 5.61 10.69
C GLY A 1009 -6.14 5.76 12.22
N CYS A 1010 -4.99 6.28 12.68
CA CYS A 1010 -4.79 6.60 14.09
C CYS A 1010 -5.54 7.91 14.46
N SER A 1011 -5.93 8.05 15.74
CA SER A 1011 -6.66 9.22 16.30
C SER A 1011 -8.09 9.43 15.76
N VAL A 1012 -8.68 10.61 15.97
CA VAL A 1012 -10.10 10.95 15.65
C VAL A 1012 -10.52 10.61 14.21
N ASN A 1013 -9.56 10.46 13.29
CA ASN A 1013 -9.81 10.11 11.89
C ASN A 1013 -9.75 8.60 11.67
N ASN A 1014 -10.92 7.99 11.50
CA ASN A 1014 -11.03 6.73 10.75
C ASN A 1014 -10.54 6.98 9.31
N ASN A 1015 -10.02 6.01 8.59
CA ASN A 1015 -9.73 6.14 7.16
C ASN A 1015 -10.67 5.31 6.28
N LEU A 1016 -11.65 4.62 6.85
CA LEU A 1016 -12.67 3.88 6.13
C LEU A 1016 -13.83 4.82 5.78
N TYR A 1017 -14.06 5.09 4.50
CA TYR A 1017 -15.11 5.97 3.99
C TYR A 1017 -16.03 5.19 3.03
N PRO A 1018 -17.21 4.75 3.50
CA PRO A 1018 -18.21 4.12 2.63
C PRO A 1018 -18.89 5.20 1.79
N ALA A 1019 -18.44 5.39 0.55
CA ALA A 1019 -18.96 6.44 -0.32
C ALA A 1019 -18.62 6.13 -1.78
N ASN A 1020 -19.46 6.62 -2.69
CA ASN A 1020 -19.34 6.46 -4.14
C ASN A 1020 -19.43 4.97 -4.57
N GLY A 1021 -20.16 4.16 -3.80
CA GLY A 1021 -20.37 2.72 -4.03
C GLY A 1021 -19.19 1.84 -3.65
N VAL A 1022 -18.17 2.39 -2.97
CA VAL A 1022 -16.97 1.65 -2.54
C VAL A 1022 -16.57 1.99 -1.11
N MET A 1023 -15.80 1.11 -0.46
CA MET A 1023 -15.12 1.40 0.79
C MET A 1023 -13.76 2.02 0.49
N ASN A 1024 -13.63 3.35 0.61
CA ASN A 1024 -12.38 4.06 0.39
C ASN A 1024 -11.50 4.01 1.64
N MET A 1025 -10.20 3.75 1.47
CA MET A 1025 -9.24 3.56 2.55
C MET A 1025 -7.94 4.35 2.31
N PRO A 1026 -7.95 5.71 2.27
CA PRO A 1026 -6.74 6.50 2.11
C PRO A 1026 -5.69 6.23 3.20
N ASN A 1027 -4.41 6.33 2.85
CA ASN A 1027 -3.27 6.05 3.73
C ASN A 1027 -3.05 7.13 4.82
N LEU A 1028 -3.79 7.04 5.92
CA LEU A 1028 -3.66 7.93 7.07
C LEU A 1028 -2.78 7.37 8.19
N THR A 1029 -1.88 6.44 7.87
CA THR A 1029 -1.02 5.79 8.89
C THR A 1029 0.07 6.72 9.42
N GLY A 1030 0.40 7.78 8.68
CA GLY A 1030 1.26 8.85 9.15
C GLY A 1030 2.69 8.44 9.51
N GLY A 1031 3.23 7.42 8.86
CA GLY A 1031 4.55 6.87 9.17
C GLY A 1031 4.66 6.12 10.49
N CYS A 1032 3.52 5.61 10.99
CA CYS A 1032 3.48 4.60 12.06
C CYS A 1032 4.43 3.45 11.71
N THR A 1033 5.29 3.05 12.65
CA THR A 1033 6.17 1.88 12.52
C THR A 1033 5.43 0.56 12.81
N CYS A 1034 4.14 0.55 12.49
CA CYS A 1034 3.20 -0.47 12.90
C CYS A 1034 3.26 -1.67 11.94
N ASN A 1035 2.72 -2.82 12.35
CA ASN A 1035 2.91 -4.08 11.63
C ASN A 1035 2.00 -4.24 10.40
N TYR A 1036 1.30 -3.18 9.97
CA TYR A 1036 0.38 -3.20 8.83
C TYR A 1036 1.01 -2.52 7.62
N ALA A 1037 0.63 -2.96 6.43
CA ALA A 1037 1.12 -2.35 5.19
C ALA A 1037 0.56 -0.92 5.05
N PRO A 1038 1.41 0.11 4.84
CA PRO A 1038 0.97 1.49 4.71
C PRO A 1038 0.52 1.78 3.28
N VAL A 1039 -0.72 1.40 2.94
CA VAL A 1039 -1.28 1.58 1.60
C VAL A 1039 -2.55 2.41 1.63
N SER A 1040 -2.85 3.07 0.52
CA SER A 1040 -4.22 3.45 0.17
C SER A 1040 -4.88 2.28 -0.55
N ALA A 1041 -6.18 2.07 -0.33
CA ALA A 1041 -6.93 1.01 -0.99
C ALA A 1041 -8.39 1.39 -1.19
N ALA A 1042 -9.09 0.62 -2.02
CA ALA A 1042 -10.55 0.60 -2.05
C ALA A 1042 -11.07 -0.83 -2.15
N CYS A 1043 -12.27 -1.07 -1.60
CA CYS A 1043 -12.97 -2.35 -1.71
C CYS A 1043 -14.38 -2.16 -2.29
N VAL A 1044 -14.84 -3.13 -3.07
CA VAL A 1044 -16.20 -3.22 -3.63
C VAL A 1044 -16.96 -4.37 -2.96
N PRO A 1045 -18.30 -4.42 -3.06
CA PRO A 1045 -19.05 -5.62 -2.72
C PRO A 1045 -18.52 -6.85 -3.48
N SER A 1046 -18.47 -8.02 -2.83
CA SER A 1046 -17.84 -9.21 -3.41
C SER A 1046 -18.63 -9.75 -4.61
N ASP A 1047 -19.94 -9.57 -4.63
CA ASP A 1047 -20.79 -9.96 -5.76
C ASP A 1047 -20.45 -9.17 -7.04
N VAL A 1048 -19.94 -7.93 -6.92
CA VAL A 1048 -19.47 -7.15 -8.08
C VAL A 1048 -18.29 -7.84 -8.76
N VAL A 1049 -17.38 -8.46 -8.01
CA VAL A 1049 -16.22 -9.16 -8.58
C VAL A 1049 -16.53 -10.61 -8.97
N GLU A 1050 -17.52 -11.24 -8.35
CA GLU A 1050 -17.94 -12.63 -8.64
C GLU A 1050 -18.83 -12.75 -9.89
N ARG A 1051 -19.60 -11.71 -10.25
CA ARG A 1051 -20.51 -11.70 -11.41
C ARG A 1051 -19.84 -11.93 -12.76
N VAL A 1052 -18.55 -11.64 -12.89
CA VAL A 1052 -17.79 -11.96 -14.10
C VAL A 1052 -17.61 -13.47 -14.09
N GLY A 1053 -18.32 -14.27 -14.89
CA GLY A 1053 -18.14 -15.74 -15.00
C GLY A 1053 -19.10 -16.63 -14.21
N ALA A 1054 -20.30 -16.13 -13.86
CA ALA A 1054 -21.41 -16.95 -13.34
C ALA A 1054 -22.37 -17.45 -14.43
N GLU A 1055 -21.97 -17.40 -15.70
CA GLU A 1055 -22.65 -18.07 -16.83
C GLU A 1055 -21.70 -19.07 -17.48
#